data_AF-A0A6J2K292-F1
#
_entry.id   AF-A0A6J2K292-F1
#
_cell.length_a   1.000
_cell.length_b   1.000
_cell.length_c   1.000
_cell.angle_alpha   90.00
_cell.angle_beta   90.00
_cell.angle_gamma   90.00
#
_symmetry.space_group_name_H-M   'P 1'
#
loop_
_entity.id
_entity.type
_entity.pdbx_description
1 polymer ?
#
loop_
_entity_poly.entity_id
_entity_poly.type
_entity_poly.pdbx_seq_one_letter_code
_entity_poly.pdbx_strand_id
1 'polypeptide(L)'
;MKVQKKRSEVSVSTTKSCTQVKEDIPTVPLDQITVKILKLRSFEEIPSLFHIKVVFFDQLLINATIEAIGARETMIDKVIAQGTFDYDPSDYEKMCLFANYPLTVSIQSLRNVENDKSFIDHYASGHSLDDVNLNTSVSSISHEVSCCNVDILPIFVDKKNIRFKKRMEPIKELPLLEKKSWETLPLVTIEISATRDQENVMHHKILKQANFMQLTLIASHNMPFTYDNEHFYTAVTKMPISNELNSNIFTFHNGYRKPKRFNFSNFIPNWESLRAEGNYFSKTDIKLVYNYADIQNEDEVNLTHYLKNQFSAHTVTWASFHRTLLLQNLQEWFFKHLRQYSWPFEIHISNDQQSYDFAAPLNLFKLLYPGETTVVLAVPLQWINADLILEKCGCDVLLSSNEKVLTPGTAQKANRVTADVNAHSSAELMQSTGSDGTNAFVMVEVKLWKPLRKIVILPSISNKEINAMLEKMEEGPDKRECGGRGQLDRNWQSTIITAANSLRRVPYYGMTEICAFNRQLSETRTRAEIATSFWQEAAVYVNNNFVVKDYLASAIELEEMLMMAHVALLRVACDTLVGVENRLELESTLRAARQARQMQDPEHAITLFLQAVSQKPLDANLWRELSISLMDINKNWANVCINKSIHLNPRDPITLLCKGSMLLEEDFELAEPFFEAILSFYPYWSTVWVIASAYYIKRGLFEVSDKIMEIVKKIFAEALNDEPYFPRAWDREFGDWWDNTPLLPGMSRYYDAADFLLRIRAISLAEVCTARGLIEAKESAAYFHLLALCCRLKGNIVEALCHTQQGIERYGEINYLRSLEAECYYKLGKRTDAIASFDKAGSCIGAYSILLSISCKEAQRARSTLIDLVRRQPSAYTWMALADDWITRAAVGEGGDGGQTQEQITGRACATACVVQALKWDRRAGHAWALLAKLVESKTQRQHCNRMAEIFS
;
A
#
# COMPACT_ATOMS: atom_id res chain seq x y z
N MET A 1 -31.14 0.70 73.22
CA MET A 1 -30.29 1.71 73.91
C MET A 1 -28.83 1.44 73.56
N LYS A 2 -28.01 2.52 73.53
CA LYS A 2 -26.54 2.56 73.70
C LYS A 2 -26.04 1.57 74.79
N VAL A 3 -24.78 1.13 74.88
CA VAL A 3 -23.51 1.78 74.46
C VAL A 3 -22.34 0.79 74.23
N GLN A 4 -21.21 1.33 73.75
CA GLN A 4 -19.93 0.73 73.34
C GLN A 4 -19.24 -0.27 74.32
N LYS A 5 -18.36 -1.12 73.76
CA LYS A 5 -17.34 -1.91 74.49
C LYS A 5 -16.05 -1.10 74.74
N LYS A 6 -15.34 -1.45 75.81
CA LYS A 6 -14.08 -0.83 76.29
C LYS A 6 -12.83 -1.41 75.61
N ARG A 7 -11.74 -0.62 75.61
CA ARG A 7 -10.35 -1.07 75.48
C ARG A 7 -9.85 -1.74 76.77
N SER A 8 -8.90 -2.67 76.64
CA SER A 8 -7.91 -3.03 77.69
C SER A 8 -6.71 -3.78 77.10
N GLU A 9 -5.74 -3.02 76.57
CA GLU A 9 -4.32 -3.04 77.00
C GLU A 9 -3.78 -4.21 77.88
N VAL A 10 -2.70 -4.88 77.42
CA VAL A 10 -1.33 -4.88 78.03
C VAL A 10 -0.50 -6.18 77.85
N SER A 11 0.66 -6.01 77.22
CA SER A 11 1.93 -6.79 77.35
C SER A 11 2.06 -8.23 76.84
N VAL A 12 3.31 -8.59 76.53
CA VAL A 12 3.76 -9.81 75.83
C VAL A 12 4.74 -10.59 76.71
N SER A 13 4.58 -11.91 76.77
CA SER A 13 5.62 -12.94 76.53
C SER A 13 5.52 -14.18 77.42
N THR A 14 5.30 -15.34 76.80
CA THR A 14 6.00 -16.60 77.09
C THR A 14 5.68 -17.65 76.02
N THR A 15 6.67 -18.47 75.66
CA THR A 15 6.61 -19.41 74.52
C THR A 15 6.22 -20.82 74.94
N LYS A 16 5.30 -21.47 74.21
CA LYS A 16 5.57 -22.69 73.39
C LYS A 16 4.27 -23.43 72.98
N SER A 17 4.20 -23.81 71.70
CA SER A 17 3.47 -24.96 71.09
C SER A 17 1.98 -25.19 71.42
N CYS A 18 1.09 -25.53 70.47
CA CYS A 18 1.28 -25.92 69.06
C CYS A 18 0.00 -25.64 68.26
N THR A 19 0.13 -25.55 66.92
CA THR A 19 -0.93 -25.72 65.91
C THR A 19 -2.28 -25.01 66.15
N GLN A 20 -2.41 -23.78 65.63
CA GLN A 20 -3.66 -23.32 65.01
C GLN A 20 -3.37 -22.63 63.67
N VAL A 21 -4.36 -22.71 62.78
CA VAL A 21 -4.32 -22.34 61.36
C VAL A 21 -4.07 -20.84 61.20
N LYS A 22 -3.20 -20.46 60.25
CA LYS A 22 -3.16 -19.09 59.74
C LYS A 22 -4.29 -18.90 58.73
N GLU A 23 -5.08 -17.86 58.91
CA GLU A 23 -5.77 -17.24 57.78
C GLU A 23 -4.71 -16.50 56.97
N ASP A 24 -4.27 -17.11 55.86
CA ASP A 24 -3.35 -16.46 54.94
C ASP A 24 -4.10 -15.36 54.17
N ILE A 25 -3.92 -14.11 54.61
CA ILE A 25 -4.23 -12.94 53.78
C ILE A 25 -3.33 -13.03 52.55
N PRO A 26 -3.88 -13.10 51.31
CA PRO A 26 -3.05 -13.23 50.13
C PRO A 26 -2.20 -11.97 49.95
N THR A 27 -0.90 -12.10 50.20
CA THR A 27 0.08 -11.06 49.91
C THR A 27 0.23 -10.94 48.40
N VAL A 28 -0.26 -9.85 47.82
CA VAL A 28 -0.09 -9.56 46.39
C VAL A 28 1.41 -9.50 46.07
N PRO A 29 1.92 -10.21 45.05
CA PRO A 29 3.33 -10.16 44.68
C PRO A 29 3.70 -8.75 44.17
N LEU A 30 4.71 -8.14 44.77
CA LEU A 30 5.17 -6.78 44.42
C LEU A 30 6.47 -6.84 43.62
N ASP A 31 6.56 -6.03 42.57
CA ASP A 31 7.83 -5.71 41.91
C ASP A 31 8.56 -4.62 42.73
N GLN A 32 9.90 -4.57 42.64
CA GLN A 32 10.72 -3.58 43.33
C GLN A 32 11.65 -2.83 42.37
N ILE A 33 11.59 -1.50 42.37
CA ILE A 33 12.61 -0.63 41.77
C ILE A 33 13.68 -0.31 42.81
N THR A 34 14.94 -0.38 42.41
CA THR A 34 16.10 0.11 43.19
C THR A 34 16.72 1.29 42.46
N VAL A 35 16.83 2.44 43.13
CA VAL A 35 17.56 3.64 42.66
C VAL A 35 18.91 3.69 43.37
N LYS A 36 19.99 3.92 42.62
CA LYS A 36 21.37 4.04 43.10
C LYS A 36 22.02 5.32 42.60
N ILE A 37 22.55 6.13 43.52
CA ILE A 37 23.41 7.27 43.20
C ILE A 37 24.85 6.77 43.15
N LEU A 38 25.47 6.84 41.97
CA LEU A 38 26.84 6.34 41.75
C LEU A 38 27.89 7.44 41.93
N LYS A 39 27.61 8.65 41.43
CA LYS A 39 28.57 9.78 41.45
C LYS A 39 27.83 11.11 41.43
N LEU A 40 28.27 12.05 42.26
CA LEU A 40 27.99 13.48 42.10
C LEU A 40 29.33 14.17 41.79
N ARG A 41 29.41 14.88 40.66
CA ARG A 41 30.58 15.71 40.31
C ARG A 41 30.23 17.18 40.54
N SER A 42 31.07 17.88 41.29
CA SER A 42 30.98 19.34 41.49
C SER A 42 32.02 20.07 40.63
N PHE A 43 31.87 21.39 40.52
CA PHE A 43 32.86 22.30 39.94
C PHE A 43 33.98 22.67 40.93
N GLU A 44 33.79 22.38 42.22
CA GLU A 44 34.69 22.76 43.30
C GLU A 44 35.86 21.77 43.39
N GLU A 45 37.09 22.28 43.51
CA GLU A 45 38.30 21.44 43.62
C GLU A 45 38.46 20.81 45.01
N ILE A 46 37.74 21.33 46.02
CA ILE A 46 37.65 20.77 47.38
C ILE A 46 36.34 19.98 47.48
N PRO A 47 36.36 18.72 47.95
CA PRO A 47 35.14 17.93 48.12
C PRO A 47 34.16 18.65 49.06
N SER A 48 32.92 18.80 48.60
CA SER A 48 31.83 19.42 49.36
C SER A 48 30.74 18.40 49.66
N LEU A 49 30.19 18.48 50.87
CA LEU A 49 29.05 17.66 51.28
C LEU A 49 27.75 18.27 50.74
N PHE A 50 26.92 17.41 50.14
CA PHE A 50 25.58 17.73 49.67
C PHE A 50 24.56 16.81 50.32
N HIS A 51 23.43 17.37 50.71
CA HIS A 51 22.25 16.58 51.05
C HIS A 51 21.49 16.26 49.77
N ILE A 52 21.24 14.98 49.48
CA ILE A 52 20.49 14.50 48.30
C ILE A 52 19.14 13.92 48.70
N LYS A 53 18.09 14.38 48.02
CA LYS A 53 16.70 13.90 48.15
C LYS A 53 16.23 13.35 46.81
N VAL A 54 15.62 12.17 46.81
CA VAL A 54 15.06 11.53 45.60
C VAL A 54 13.61 11.14 45.86
N VAL A 55 12.69 11.61 45.01
CA VAL A 55 11.24 11.44 45.16
C VAL A 55 10.64 10.91 43.86
N PHE A 56 9.68 9.99 43.96
CA PHE A 56 8.84 9.52 42.87
C PHE A 56 7.41 9.29 43.36
N PHE A 57 6.41 9.85 42.67
CA PHE A 57 4.99 9.63 42.95
C PHE A 57 4.65 9.76 44.45
N ASP A 58 4.95 10.93 45.00
CA ASP A 58 4.85 11.32 46.42
C ASP A 58 5.69 10.52 47.43
N GLN A 59 6.45 9.50 47.00
CA GLN A 59 7.29 8.69 47.87
C GLN A 59 8.75 9.13 47.89
N LEU A 60 9.30 9.30 49.09
CA LEU A 60 10.70 9.61 49.35
C LEU A 60 11.55 8.32 49.31
N LEU A 61 12.37 8.18 48.27
CA LEU A 61 13.16 6.97 48.03
C LEU A 61 14.57 7.04 48.64
N ILE A 62 15.20 8.21 48.57
CA ILE A 62 16.56 8.44 49.10
C ILE A 62 16.56 9.79 49.83
N ASN A 63 17.12 9.79 51.04
CA ASN A 63 17.42 10.98 51.82
C ASN A 63 18.78 10.77 52.51
N ALA A 64 19.84 11.38 51.98
CA ALA A 64 21.21 11.06 52.40
C ALA A 64 22.17 12.25 52.26
N THR A 65 23.28 12.22 52.99
CA THR A 65 24.41 13.13 52.77
C THR A 65 25.48 12.44 51.95
N ILE A 66 25.91 13.08 50.86
CA ILE A 66 26.89 12.55 49.90
C ILE A 66 28.03 13.55 49.65
N GLU A 67 29.23 13.03 49.39
CA GLU A 67 30.40 13.82 49.06
C GLU A 67 30.52 14.00 47.54
N ALA A 68 30.73 15.22 47.08
CA ALA A 68 30.93 15.51 45.66
C ALA A 68 32.39 15.34 45.24
N ILE A 69 32.57 14.68 44.10
CA ILE A 69 33.87 14.40 43.47
C ILE A 69 34.32 15.61 42.66
N GLY A 70 35.61 15.96 42.76
CA GLY A 70 36.20 17.07 42.01
C GLY A 70 36.23 16.85 40.49
N ALA A 71 36.34 17.93 39.72
CA ALA A 71 36.20 17.92 38.26
C ALA A 71 37.14 16.95 37.49
N ARG A 72 38.31 16.62 38.07
CA ARG A 72 39.36 15.80 37.42
C ARG A 72 39.43 14.34 37.86
N GLU A 73 38.67 13.91 38.86
CA GLU A 73 38.82 12.56 39.42
C GLU A 73 37.98 11.50 38.69
N THR A 74 38.61 10.34 38.47
CA THR A 74 38.00 9.12 37.91
C THR A 74 37.98 8.02 38.97
N MET A 75 37.16 8.20 40.01
CA MET A 75 36.81 7.12 40.95
C MET A 75 36.17 5.92 40.22
N ILE A 76 36.28 4.73 40.80
CA ILE A 76 35.51 3.54 40.40
C ILE A 76 34.00 3.80 40.62
N ASP A 77 33.11 3.15 39.86
CA ASP A 77 31.66 3.24 40.07
C ASP A 77 31.22 2.49 41.35
N LYS A 78 31.38 3.15 42.51
CA LYS A 78 30.85 2.68 43.80
C LYS A 78 29.48 3.32 44.05
N VAL A 79 28.55 2.57 44.65
CA VAL A 79 27.26 3.12 45.10
C VAL A 79 27.49 4.04 46.31
N ILE A 80 27.01 5.28 46.23
CA ILE A 80 27.13 6.29 47.29
C ILE A 80 25.85 6.40 48.11
N ALA A 81 24.68 6.29 47.47
CA ALA A 81 23.38 6.18 48.13
C ALA A 81 22.45 5.24 47.36
N GLN A 82 21.51 4.59 48.04
CA GLN A 82 20.54 3.66 47.45
C GLN A 82 19.16 3.81 48.12
N GLY A 83 18.09 3.60 47.35
CA GLY A 83 16.71 3.54 47.82
C GLY A 83 15.88 2.56 47.00
N THR A 84 14.71 2.18 47.51
CA THR A 84 13.81 1.21 46.87
C THR A 84 12.37 1.70 46.84
N PHE A 85 11.60 1.25 45.84
CA PHE A 85 10.18 1.55 45.63
C PHE A 85 9.47 0.27 45.21
N ASP A 86 8.52 -0.21 46.01
CA ASP A 86 7.75 -1.42 45.74
C ASP A 86 6.41 -1.04 45.07
N TYR A 87 6.02 -1.76 44.02
CA TYR A 87 4.80 -1.48 43.27
C TYR A 87 4.11 -2.76 42.78
N ASP A 88 2.79 -2.67 42.63
CA ASP A 88 1.96 -3.72 42.06
C ASP A 88 1.79 -3.49 40.55
N PRO A 89 2.31 -4.37 39.67
CA PRO A 89 2.14 -4.23 38.22
C PRO A 89 0.74 -4.63 37.73
N SER A 90 -0.10 -5.23 38.57
CA SER A 90 -1.50 -5.55 38.27
C SER A 90 -2.44 -4.35 38.49
N ASP A 91 -2.05 -3.37 39.29
CA ASP A 91 -2.73 -2.10 39.48
C ASP A 91 -2.54 -1.18 38.25
N TYR A 92 -3.28 -1.52 37.18
CA TYR A 92 -3.19 -0.82 35.92
C TYR A 92 -3.55 0.67 35.99
N GLU A 93 -4.37 1.09 36.96
CA GLU A 93 -4.71 2.50 37.16
C GLU A 93 -3.50 3.29 37.69
N LYS A 94 -2.87 2.84 38.78
CA LYS A 94 -1.62 3.46 39.25
C LYS A 94 -0.51 3.39 38.22
N MET A 95 -0.38 2.28 37.50
CA MET A 95 0.60 2.17 36.40
C MET A 95 0.35 3.22 35.30
N CYS A 96 -0.91 3.51 34.95
CA CYS A 96 -1.23 4.59 34.01
C CYS A 96 -0.83 5.97 34.54
N LEU A 97 -1.01 6.22 35.85
CA LEU A 97 -0.66 7.47 36.52
C LEU A 97 0.86 7.67 36.67
N PHE A 98 1.63 6.60 36.91
CA PHE A 98 3.10 6.64 36.96
C PHE A 98 3.74 7.22 35.68
N ALA A 99 3.07 7.12 34.53
CA ALA A 99 3.55 7.73 33.30
C ALA A 99 3.56 9.27 33.34
N ASN A 100 2.75 9.90 34.20
CA ASN A 100 2.60 11.35 34.33
C ASN A 100 3.62 12.00 35.29
N TYR A 101 4.45 11.21 35.99
CA TYR A 101 5.41 11.70 36.98
C TYR A 101 6.84 11.25 36.64
N PRO A 102 7.83 12.16 36.68
CA PRO A 102 9.24 11.79 36.63
C PRO A 102 9.77 11.42 38.02
N LEU A 103 10.95 10.81 38.06
CA LEU A 103 11.78 10.72 39.27
C LEU A 103 12.50 12.08 39.46
N THR A 104 12.25 12.75 40.57
CA THR A 104 12.82 14.06 40.90
C THR A 104 14.00 13.88 41.86
N VAL A 105 15.15 14.47 41.53
CA VAL A 105 16.40 14.37 42.31
C VAL A 105 16.87 15.77 42.64
N SER A 106 16.90 16.14 43.92
CA SER A 106 17.43 17.44 44.37
C SER A 106 18.65 17.28 45.28
N ILE A 107 19.56 18.25 45.20
CA ILE A 107 20.73 18.39 46.06
C ILE A 107 20.76 19.78 46.69
N GLN A 108 21.23 19.86 47.93
CA GLN A 108 21.47 21.11 48.65
C GLN A 108 22.88 21.09 49.24
N SER A 109 23.63 22.19 49.14
CA SER A 109 24.96 22.27 49.74
C SER A 109 24.87 22.39 51.26
N LEU A 110 25.74 21.70 51.99
CA LEU A 110 25.78 21.75 53.46
C LEU A 110 26.74 22.82 54.02
N ARG A 111 27.34 23.65 53.15
CA ARG A 111 28.39 24.62 53.52
C ARG A 111 27.96 25.74 54.48
N ASN A 112 26.66 25.90 54.76
CA ASN A 112 26.11 26.95 55.63
C ASN A 112 25.35 26.44 56.87
N VAL A 113 25.31 25.14 57.15
CA VAL A 113 24.39 24.54 58.16
C VAL A 113 24.98 24.43 59.57
N GLU A 114 25.85 25.37 59.98
CA GLU A 114 26.31 25.43 61.38
C GLU A 114 25.39 26.27 62.31
N ASN A 115 24.46 27.06 61.76
CA ASN A 115 23.61 27.97 62.55
C ASN A 115 22.17 27.50 62.83
N ASP A 116 21.54 26.66 62.00
CA ASP A 116 20.12 26.27 62.17
C ASP A 116 19.93 24.82 62.64
N LYS A 117 20.13 24.60 63.96
CA LYS A 117 19.71 23.36 64.64
C LYS A 117 18.20 23.25 64.90
N SER A 118 17.40 24.15 64.36
CA SER A 118 15.94 24.26 64.53
C SER A 118 15.12 23.69 63.37
N PHE A 119 15.74 23.34 62.23
CA PHE A 119 15.02 22.97 61.01
C PHE A 119 14.63 21.48 60.89
N ILE A 120 15.16 20.61 61.76
CA ILE A 120 15.00 19.15 61.64
C ILE A 120 13.66 18.66 62.22
N ASP A 121 13.09 19.36 63.23
CA ASP A 121 11.89 18.88 63.93
C ASP A 121 10.57 19.22 63.21
N HIS A 122 10.53 20.21 62.32
CA HIS A 122 9.28 20.66 61.68
C HIS A 122 8.74 19.77 60.55
N TYR A 123 9.54 18.85 60.01
CA TYR A 123 9.10 17.95 58.93
C TYR A 123 8.66 16.55 59.41
N ALA A 124 8.64 16.31 60.74
CA ALA A 124 8.28 15.01 61.32
C ALA A 124 6.82 14.90 61.80
N SER A 125 6.05 16.00 61.82
CA SER A 125 4.65 16.01 62.31
C SER A 125 3.67 16.48 61.23
N GLY A 126 2.90 15.56 60.67
CA GLY A 126 1.80 15.90 59.78
C GLY A 126 0.58 16.39 60.55
N HIS A 127 0.18 17.65 60.32
CA HIS A 127 -1.17 18.17 60.62
C HIS A 127 -1.53 19.27 59.61
N SER A 128 -2.83 19.59 59.53
CA SER A 128 -3.48 20.35 58.46
C SER A 128 -3.14 21.85 58.44
N LEU A 129 -3.29 22.45 57.26
CA LEU A 129 -3.35 23.90 57.05
C LEU A 129 -4.45 24.56 57.90
N ASP A 130 -4.17 25.78 58.38
CA ASP A 130 -5.05 26.95 58.29
C ASP A 130 -4.24 28.25 58.57
N ASP A 131 -4.58 29.33 57.85
CA ASP A 131 -4.24 30.76 58.04
C ASP A 131 -2.84 31.21 58.58
N VAL A 132 -1.96 31.65 57.66
CA VAL A 132 -1.10 32.84 57.89
C VAL A 132 -0.95 33.67 56.61
N ASN A 133 -1.16 34.99 56.73
CA ASN A 133 -1.13 35.99 55.65
C ASN A 133 0.17 36.03 54.82
N LEU A 134 0.04 35.95 53.49
CA LEU A 134 1.08 36.28 52.52
C LEU A 134 1.14 37.80 52.28
N ASN A 135 2.00 38.52 53.01
CA ASN A 135 2.36 39.90 52.65
C ASN A 135 3.73 40.34 53.20
N THR A 136 4.79 39.62 52.83
CA THR A 136 6.19 40.09 52.89
C THR A 136 7.04 39.44 51.82
N SER A 137 7.97 40.21 51.26
CA SER A 137 8.84 39.86 50.13
C SER A 137 9.68 38.60 50.34
N VAL A 138 9.28 37.47 49.72
CA VAL A 138 10.09 36.23 49.65
C VAL A 138 10.99 36.28 48.41
N SER A 139 11.97 37.18 48.40
CA SER A 139 12.91 37.38 47.28
C SER A 139 14.36 36.93 47.57
N SER A 140 14.58 36.08 48.58
CA SER A 140 15.94 35.75 49.05
C SER A 140 16.13 34.37 49.72
N ILE A 141 15.50 33.30 49.23
CA ILE A 141 15.69 31.92 49.80
C ILE A 141 16.12 30.88 48.74
N SER A 142 16.00 31.15 47.44
CA SER A 142 16.09 30.14 46.37
C SER A 142 17.50 29.82 45.81
N HIS A 143 18.59 30.04 46.56
CA HIS A 143 19.95 30.04 45.98
C HIS A 143 20.86 28.81 46.19
N GLU A 144 20.47 27.78 46.97
CA GLU A 144 21.35 26.62 47.24
C GLU A 144 20.78 25.22 46.92
N VAL A 145 19.56 25.13 46.36
CA VAL A 145 18.99 23.85 45.89
C VAL A 145 19.16 23.74 44.38
N SER A 146 19.75 22.63 43.92
CA SER A 146 19.78 22.25 42.50
C SER A 146 19.06 20.93 42.29
N CYS A 147 18.38 20.72 41.18
CA CYS A 147 17.70 19.44 40.92
C CYS A 147 17.73 19.02 39.44
N CYS A 148 17.31 17.78 39.18
CA CYS A 148 17.06 17.27 37.85
C CYS A 148 15.91 16.24 37.86
N ASN A 149 15.20 16.15 36.74
CA ASN A 149 14.12 15.18 36.53
C ASN A 149 14.60 14.03 35.64
N VAL A 150 14.09 12.83 35.87
CA VAL A 150 14.42 11.62 35.13
C VAL A 150 13.14 10.88 34.76
N ASP A 151 12.91 10.67 33.46
CA ASP A 151 11.81 9.82 32.98
C ASP A 151 12.15 8.34 33.19
N ILE A 152 11.51 7.71 34.19
CA ILE A 152 11.71 6.31 34.53
C ILE A 152 10.66 5.36 33.92
N LEU A 153 9.70 5.87 33.13
CA LEU A 153 8.69 5.06 32.45
C LEU A 153 9.26 3.84 31.69
N PRO A 154 10.43 3.92 31.01
CA PRO A 154 10.96 2.76 30.29
C PRO A 154 11.32 1.56 31.18
N ILE A 155 11.46 1.74 32.50
CA ILE A 155 11.76 0.67 33.47
C ILE A 155 10.54 -0.22 33.71
N PHE A 156 9.38 0.41 33.89
CA PHE A 156 8.10 -0.25 34.03
C PHE A 156 7.72 -1.03 32.76
N VAL A 157 8.01 -0.46 31.57
CA VAL A 157 7.65 -1.05 30.28
C VAL A 157 8.57 -2.20 29.85
N ASP A 158 9.89 -2.00 29.76
CA ASP A 158 10.78 -3.00 29.11
C ASP A 158 12.20 -3.11 29.70
N LYS A 159 12.76 -2.03 30.25
CA LYS A 159 14.18 -2.01 30.66
C LYS A 159 14.36 -2.52 32.09
N LYS A 160 15.22 -3.54 32.26
CA LYS A 160 15.61 -4.04 33.59
C LYS A 160 16.55 -3.11 34.37
N ASN A 161 17.37 -2.33 33.67
CA ASN A 161 18.30 -1.37 34.27
C ASN A 161 18.48 -0.17 33.31
N ILE A 162 18.56 1.04 33.85
CA ILE A 162 18.92 2.27 33.11
C ILE A 162 19.91 3.08 33.93
N ARG A 163 20.97 3.55 33.27
CA ARG A 163 21.93 4.49 33.84
C ARG A 163 21.77 5.87 33.20
N PHE A 164 21.51 6.87 34.03
CA PHE A 164 21.38 8.27 33.65
C PHE A 164 22.60 9.07 34.10
N LYS A 165 22.98 10.07 33.30
CA LYS A 165 23.95 11.10 33.67
C LYS A 165 23.31 12.46 33.41
N LYS A 166 22.86 13.12 34.48
CA LYS A 166 22.07 14.35 34.43
C LYS A 166 22.86 15.55 34.92
N ARG A 167 22.58 16.70 34.32
CA ARG A 167 23.01 18.02 34.81
C ARG A 167 21.98 18.49 35.81
N MET A 168 22.42 19.09 36.90
CA MET A 168 21.52 19.75 37.85
C MET A 168 21.24 21.18 37.37
N GLU A 169 19.99 21.62 37.45
CA GLU A 169 19.59 23.02 37.28
C GLU A 169 19.39 23.67 38.66
N PRO A 170 19.68 24.97 38.85
CA PRO A 170 20.09 25.94 37.84
C PRO A 170 21.61 25.92 37.61
N ILE A 171 22.04 26.34 36.40
CA ILE A 171 23.46 26.49 36.09
C ILE A 171 24.01 27.69 36.88
N LYS A 172 24.98 27.46 37.77
CA LYS A 172 25.68 28.55 38.48
C LYS A 172 26.60 29.28 37.51
N GLU A 173 26.28 30.54 37.21
CA GLU A 173 27.14 31.37 36.35
C GLU A 173 28.35 31.89 37.13
N LEU A 174 29.56 31.49 36.71
CA LEU A 174 30.82 32.02 37.24
C LEU A 174 31.20 33.35 36.57
N PRO A 175 31.96 34.24 37.23
CA PRO A 175 32.53 35.45 36.63
C PRO A 175 33.34 35.16 35.36
N LEU A 176 33.34 36.08 34.39
CA LEU A 176 33.88 35.83 33.04
C LEU A 176 35.35 35.36 33.01
N LEU A 177 36.16 35.81 33.97
CA LEU A 177 37.58 35.45 34.13
C LEU A 177 37.80 34.05 34.74
N GLU A 178 36.80 33.51 35.43
CA GLU A 178 36.83 32.19 36.08
C GLU A 178 36.15 31.10 35.23
N LYS A 179 35.51 31.46 34.11
CA LYS A 179 34.82 30.51 33.23
C LYS A 179 35.80 29.60 32.47
N LYS A 180 36.14 28.43 33.02
CA LYS A 180 36.63 27.30 32.19
C LYS A 180 35.44 26.57 31.55
N SER A 181 35.63 26.03 30.34
CA SER A 181 34.56 25.49 29.50
C SER A 181 33.84 24.24 30.03
N TRP A 182 34.28 23.70 31.17
CA TRP A 182 33.69 22.53 31.85
C TRP A 182 33.24 22.81 33.30
N GLU A 183 33.43 24.02 33.83
CA GLU A 183 33.22 24.34 35.27
C GLU A 183 31.79 24.72 35.66
N THR A 184 30.83 24.68 34.73
CA THR A 184 29.44 25.07 34.98
C THR A 184 28.47 23.90 35.17
N LEU A 185 28.98 22.67 35.34
CA LEU A 185 28.19 21.44 35.17
C LEU A 185 28.24 20.51 36.41
N PRO A 186 27.47 20.78 37.48
CA PRO A 186 27.16 19.76 38.47
C PRO A 186 26.46 18.58 37.79
N LEU A 187 27.03 17.38 37.92
CA LEU A 187 26.60 16.18 37.19
C LEU A 187 26.35 15.03 38.15
N VAL A 188 25.09 14.57 38.22
CA VAL A 188 24.70 13.36 38.95
C VAL A 188 24.68 12.16 38.00
N THR A 189 25.19 11.02 38.47
CA THR A 189 25.13 9.73 37.77
C THR A 189 24.29 8.78 38.60
N ILE A 190 23.19 8.31 38.00
CA ILE A 190 22.15 7.51 38.65
C ILE A 190 22.03 6.20 37.89
N GLU A 191 21.87 5.09 38.61
CA GLU A 191 21.52 3.78 38.07
C GLU A 191 20.21 3.34 38.69
N ILE A 192 19.29 2.79 37.89
CA ILE A 192 17.97 2.38 38.35
C ILE A 192 17.65 1.01 37.76
N SER A 193 17.42 0.02 38.63
CA SER A 193 17.17 -1.37 38.26
C SER A 193 15.85 -1.90 38.84
N ALA A 194 15.11 -2.70 38.08
CA ALA A 194 13.88 -3.35 38.54
C ALA A 194 14.09 -4.85 38.80
N THR A 195 13.76 -5.26 40.02
CA THR A 195 13.55 -6.65 40.43
C THR A 195 12.08 -6.97 40.18
N ARG A 196 11.81 -8.01 39.38
CA ARG A 196 10.47 -8.37 38.93
C ARG A 196 10.08 -9.73 39.50
N ASP A 197 8.87 -9.83 40.06
CA ASP A 197 8.37 -11.10 40.61
C ASP A 197 8.04 -12.10 39.49
N GLN A 198 8.17 -13.40 39.77
CA GLN A 198 7.84 -14.46 38.81
C GLN A 198 6.33 -14.64 38.64
N GLU A 199 5.52 -14.32 39.65
CA GLU A 199 4.06 -14.40 39.58
C GLU A 199 3.47 -13.31 38.65
N ASN A 200 4.16 -12.16 38.55
CA ASN A 200 3.72 -11.00 37.76
C ASN A 200 4.04 -11.04 36.25
N VAL A 201 4.59 -12.15 35.74
CA VAL A 201 5.06 -12.29 34.35
C VAL A 201 4.00 -11.96 33.28
N MET A 202 2.71 -12.15 33.58
CA MET A 202 1.63 -11.80 32.65
C MET A 202 1.41 -10.27 32.58
N HIS A 203 1.43 -9.57 33.72
CA HIS A 203 1.36 -8.12 33.79
C HIS A 203 2.55 -7.46 33.09
N HIS A 204 3.77 -8.00 33.27
CA HIS A 204 4.97 -7.52 32.57
C HIS A 204 4.86 -7.61 31.04
N LYS A 205 4.21 -8.65 30.50
CA LYS A 205 3.98 -8.79 29.06
C LYS A 205 3.00 -7.73 28.54
N ILE A 206 1.93 -7.46 29.29
CA ILE A 206 0.92 -6.45 28.96
C ILE A 206 1.55 -5.05 28.97
N LEU A 207 2.27 -4.70 30.04
CA LEU A 207 2.98 -3.42 30.15
C LEU A 207 4.03 -3.22 29.05
N LYS A 208 4.77 -4.27 28.66
CA LYS A 208 5.74 -4.22 27.55
C LYS A 208 5.09 -3.93 26.18
N GLN A 209 3.85 -4.39 25.98
CA GLN A 209 3.12 -4.16 24.73
C GLN A 209 2.46 -2.77 24.67
N ALA A 210 2.18 -2.16 25.83
CA ALA A 210 1.50 -0.87 25.97
C ALA A 210 2.10 0.26 25.11
N ASN A 211 1.23 1.19 24.76
CA ASN A 211 1.54 2.48 24.15
C ASN A 211 1.49 3.57 25.24
N PHE A 212 1.73 4.83 24.90
CA PHE A 212 1.38 5.95 25.78
C PHE A 212 0.78 7.09 24.96
N MET A 213 -0.10 7.87 25.59
CA MET A 213 -0.64 9.11 25.06
C MET A 213 -0.07 10.28 25.86
N GLN A 214 0.49 11.26 25.17
CA GLN A 214 0.92 12.53 25.70
C GLN A 214 0.06 13.63 25.06
N LEU A 215 -0.48 14.53 25.88
CA LEU A 215 -1.18 15.73 25.42
C LEU A 215 -0.43 16.95 25.97
N THR A 216 0.15 17.75 25.08
CA THR A 216 0.90 18.97 25.40
C THR A 216 0.05 20.19 25.08
N LEU A 217 -0.31 20.97 26.10
CA LEU A 217 -0.99 22.25 25.95
C LEU A 217 0.04 23.36 25.67
N ILE A 218 -0.02 23.95 24.48
CA ILE A 218 0.97 24.95 24.05
C ILE A 218 0.54 26.33 24.58
N ALA A 219 -0.53 26.87 24.02
CA ALA A 219 -1.05 28.21 24.32
C ALA A 219 -2.48 28.38 23.80
N SER A 220 -3.19 29.37 24.34
CA SER A 220 -4.38 29.95 23.71
C SER A 220 -4.09 31.38 23.22
N HIS A 221 -4.74 31.75 22.13
CA HIS A 221 -4.49 32.97 21.36
C HIS A 221 -5.79 33.70 21.06
N ASN A 222 -5.68 35.03 20.89
CA ASN A 222 -6.79 35.95 20.66
C ASN A 222 -7.88 35.88 21.76
N MET A 223 -7.49 35.61 23.01
CA MET A 223 -8.43 35.55 24.14
C MET A 223 -9.19 36.88 24.30
N PRO A 224 -10.48 36.87 24.71
CA PRO A 224 -11.30 38.09 24.73
C PRO A 224 -10.76 39.15 25.69
N PHE A 225 -10.04 38.73 26.73
CA PHE A 225 -9.42 39.59 27.73
C PHE A 225 -7.90 39.59 27.59
N THR A 226 -7.25 40.69 27.98
CA THR A 226 -5.79 40.70 28.14
C THR A 226 -5.39 39.79 29.29
N TYR A 227 -4.25 39.10 29.16
CA TYR A 227 -3.70 38.32 30.27
C TYR A 227 -3.45 39.21 31.50
N ASP A 228 -3.95 38.75 32.63
CA ASP A 228 -3.80 39.40 33.93
C ASP A 228 -3.50 38.36 35.03
N ASN A 229 -2.83 38.76 36.10
CA ASN A 229 -2.45 37.86 37.20
C ASN A 229 -3.59 37.58 38.18
N GLU A 230 -4.67 38.37 38.16
CA GLU A 230 -5.85 38.17 39.03
C GLU A 230 -6.76 37.02 38.54
N HIS A 231 -6.58 36.55 37.29
CA HIS A 231 -7.41 35.52 36.70
C HIS A 231 -6.71 34.15 36.68
N PHE A 232 -7.40 33.12 37.17
CA PHE A 232 -6.99 31.73 37.08
C PHE A 232 -7.35 31.13 35.73
N TYR A 233 -6.34 30.90 34.89
CA TYR A 233 -6.51 30.25 33.58
C TYR A 233 -6.28 28.73 33.72
N THR A 234 -7.36 27.97 33.82
CA THR A 234 -7.34 26.50 33.96
C THR A 234 -7.84 25.86 32.66
N ALA A 235 -7.19 24.79 32.20
CA ALA A 235 -7.66 24.01 31.06
C ALA A 235 -7.79 22.52 31.41
N VAL A 236 -8.75 21.84 30.81
CA VAL A 236 -9.20 20.51 31.24
C VAL A 236 -9.43 19.60 30.04
N THR A 237 -9.02 18.35 30.16
CA THR A 237 -9.26 17.33 29.12
C THR A 237 -9.40 15.94 29.75
N LYS A 238 -10.00 15.00 29.01
CA LYS A 238 -9.95 13.59 29.38
C LYS A 238 -8.64 12.97 28.89
N MET A 239 -8.10 12.01 29.65
CA MET A 239 -7.03 11.11 29.20
C MET A 239 -7.45 9.66 29.46
N PRO A 240 -7.07 8.70 28.61
CA PRO A 240 -7.39 7.29 28.81
C PRO A 240 -6.65 6.71 30.02
N ILE A 241 -7.38 6.01 30.90
CA ILE A 241 -6.89 5.33 32.11
C ILE A 241 -7.63 3.99 32.27
N SER A 242 -6.96 3.00 32.88
CA SER A 242 -7.52 1.66 33.15
C SER A 242 -8.47 1.63 34.35
N ASN A 243 -9.55 2.40 34.30
CA ASN A 243 -10.63 2.41 35.30
C ASN A 243 -11.99 2.02 34.69
N GLU A 244 -13.06 1.98 35.48
CA GLU A 244 -14.41 1.60 35.03
C GLU A 244 -14.94 2.48 33.88
N LEU A 245 -14.53 3.75 33.83
CA LEU A 245 -14.93 4.74 32.83
C LEU A 245 -13.96 4.81 31.62
N ASN A 246 -12.92 3.97 31.60
CA ASN A 246 -11.80 3.96 30.63
C ASN A 246 -11.08 5.32 30.44
N SER A 247 -11.34 6.29 31.32
CA SER A 247 -10.86 7.67 31.20
C SER A 247 -10.87 8.37 32.56
N ASN A 248 -10.02 9.39 32.70
CA ASN A 248 -10.03 10.31 33.85
C ASN A 248 -9.78 11.74 33.37
N ILE A 249 -10.15 12.72 34.21
CA ILE A 249 -10.01 14.14 33.94
C ILE A 249 -8.63 14.62 34.38
N PHE A 250 -7.98 15.43 33.54
CA PHE A 250 -6.66 16.01 33.78
C PHE A 250 -6.71 17.54 33.62
N THR A 251 -6.07 18.24 34.55
CA THR A 251 -6.15 19.70 34.71
C THR A 251 -4.79 20.37 34.52
N PHE A 252 -4.73 21.31 33.58
CA PHE A 252 -3.60 22.21 33.35
C PHE A 252 -3.83 23.51 34.13
N HIS A 253 -3.10 23.70 35.22
CA HIS A 253 -3.34 24.78 36.19
C HIS A 253 -2.64 26.06 35.76
N ASN A 254 -3.28 27.22 35.96
CA ASN A 254 -2.65 28.55 35.87
C ASN A 254 -1.72 28.74 34.67
N GLY A 255 -2.31 28.99 33.50
CA GLY A 255 -1.60 29.52 32.34
C GLY A 255 -0.92 30.85 32.67
N TYR A 256 0.23 31.13 32.05
CA TYR A 256 1.06 32.31 32.32
C TYR A 256 1.31 33.15 31.06
N ARG A 257 1.76 34.40 31.27
CA ARG A 257 2.05 35.34 30.18
C ARG A 257 3.21 34.86 29.28
N LYS A 258 3.02 34.91 27.96
CA LYS A 258 4.07 34.62 26.95
C LYS A 258 5.42 35.28 27.28
N PRO A 259 6.52 34.51 27.49
CA PRO A 259 7.85 35.07 27.70
C PRO A 259 8.41 35.78 26.46
N LYS A 260 9.19 36.86 26.66
CA LYS A 260 9.71 37.75 25.58
C LYS A 260 10.49 37.08 24.45
N ARG A 261 11.03 35.86 24.65
CA ARG A 261 11.78 35.07 23.66
C ARG A 261 11.18 33.66 23.44
N PHE A 262 9.94 33.43 23.86
CA PHE A 262 9.31 32.12 23.70
C PHE A 262 8.93 31.88 22.23
N ASN A 263 9.39 30.74 21.69
CA ASN A 263 9.01 30.28 20.36
C ASN A 263 8.05 29.09 20.47
N PHE A 264 6.79 29.31 20.08
CA PHE A 264 5.75 28.28 20.12
C PHE A 264 6.09 27.05 19.28
N SER A 265 6.81 27.20 18.16
CA SER A 265 7.20 26.06 17.31
C SER A 265 8.42 25.28 17.80
N ASN A 266 9.11 25.72 18.87
CA ASN A 266 10.43 25.18 19.21
C ASN A 266 10.80 25.43 20.70
N PHE A 267 10.20 24.68 21.62
CA PHE A 267 10.40 24.83 23.07
C PHE A 267 10.55 23.48 23.79
N ILE A 268 10.88 23.51 25.09
CA ILE A 268 10.94 22.32 25.95
C ILE A 268 9.71 22.41 26.88
N PRO A 269 8.77 21.44 26.82
CA PRO A 269 7.60 21.44 27.66
C PRO A 269 7.92 21.02 29.10
N ASN A 270 7.06 21.45 30.02
CA ASN A 270 7.11 21.12 31.44
C ASN A 270 6.19 19.93 31.80
N TRP A 271 6.61 19.08 32.73
CA TRP A 271 5.75 18.14 33.44
C TRP A 271 4.66 18.90 34.18
N GLU A 272 3.39 18.69 33.82
CA GLU A 272 2.30 19.42 34.46
C GLU A 272 2.12 19.03 35.93
N SER A 273 2.35 17.76 36.27
CA SER A 273 2.43 17.26 37.66
C SER A 273 3.35 18.11 38.52
N LEU A 274 4.63 18.21 38.14
CA LEU A 274 5.61 19.02 38.86
C LEU A 274 5.28 20.52 38.84
N ARG A 275 4.72 21.03 37.74
CA ARG A 275 4.39 22.46 37.60
C ARG A 275 3.23 22.87 38.50
N ALA A 276 2.21 22.03 38.63
CA ALA A 276 1.05 22.25 39.49
C ALA A 276 1.43 22.28 40.99
N GLU A 277 2.36 21.42 41.41
CA GLU A 277 2.97 21.43 42.75
C GLU A 277 3.86 22.67 43.03
N GLY A 278 4.07 23.56 42.06
CA GLY A 278 4.93 24.74 42.20
C GLY A 278 6.43 24.47 42.07
N ASN A 279 6.84 23.30 41.56
CA ASN A 279 8.27 23.02 41.36
C ASN A 279 8.87 23.88 40.24
N TYR A 280 9.84 24.73 40.59
CA TYR A 280 10.56 25.61 39.66
C TYR A 280 11.27 24.89 38.50
N PHE A 281 11.57 23.61 38.67
CA PHE A 281 12.30 22.78 37.71
C PHE A 281 11.41 21.66 37.20
N SER A 282 10.45 22.02 36.35
CA SER A 282 9.47 21.08 35.78
C SER A 282 9.78 20.67 34.33
N LYS A 283 10.88 21.14 33.72
CA LYS A 283 11.23 20.85 32.32
C LYS A 283 11.50 19.36 32.04
N THR A 284 11.24 18.97 30.80
CA THR A 284 11.62 17.68 30.21
C THR A 284 12.98 17.74 29.49
N ASP A 285 13.45 16.60 29.02
CA ASP A 285 14.57 16.50 28.07
C ASP A 285 14.14 16.55 26.59
N ILE A 286 12.84 16.38 26.33
CA ILE A 286 12.32 16.16 24.97
C ILE A 286 11.85 17.51 24.43
N LYS A 287 12.54 18.02 23.41
CA LYS A 287 12.12 19.26 22.76
C LYS A 287 10.91 19.03 21.86
N LEU A 288 9.92 19.90 21.97
CA LEU A 288 8.77 19.97 21.09
C LEU A 288 9.12 20.87 19.89
N VAL A 289 8.98 20.33 18.67
CA VAL A 289 9.30 21.00 17.41
C VAL A 289 8.28 20.61 16.34
N TYR A 290 7.67 21.60 15.67
CA TYR A 290 6.75 21.41 14.55
C TYR A 290 6.85 22.56 13.55
N ASN A 291 6.49 22.35 12.28
CA ASN A 291 6.37 23.44 11.30
C ASN A 291 4.93 23.95 11.23
N TYR A 292 4.74 25.18 10.77
CA TYR A 292 3.39 25.74 10.59
C TYR A 292 2.53 24.98 9.56
N ALA A 293 3.18 24.26 8.62
CA ALA A 293 2.50 23.42 7.63
C ALA A 293 1.99 22.08 8.20
N ASP A 294 2.50 21.66 9.37
CA ASP A 294 2.15 20.37 9.98
C ASP A 294 0.92 20.48 10.90
N ILE A 295 0.44 21.70 11.13
CA ILE A 295 -0.68 22.03 12.03
C ILE A 295 -2.01 21.75 11.33
N GLN A 296 -2.85 20.94 11.94
CA GLN A 296 -4.24 20.72 11.55
C GLN A 296 -5.07 21.95 11.96
N ASN A 297 -5.64 22.64 10.98
CA ASN A 297 -6.32 23.93 11.12
C ASN A 297 -7.58 23.91 10.23
N GLU A 298 -8.60 23.19 10.68
CA GLU A 298 -9.81 22.91 9.90
C GLU A 298 -10.71 24.14 9.74
N ASP A 299 -10.67 25.05 10.72
CA ASP A 299 -11.43 26.32 10.73
C ASP A 299 -10.66 27.51 10.11
N GLU A 300 -9.63 27.24 9.29
CA GLU A 300 -8.83 28.23 8.53
C GLU A 300 -8.30 29.44 9.34
N VAL A 301 -7.99 29.24 10.63
CA VAL A 301 -7.45 30.30 11.50
C VAL A 301 -6.18 30.90 10.89
N ASN A 302 -6.03 32.24 10.88
CA ASN A 302 -4.84 32.90 10.34
C ASN A 302 -3.63 32.79 11.29
N LEU A 303 -3.06 31.59 11.37
CA LEU A 303 -1.89 31.26 12.20
C LEU A 303 -0.71 32.18 11.91
N THR A 304 -0.53 32.63 10.66
CA THR A 304 0.60 33.49 10.30
C THR A 304 0.50 34.90 10.91
N HIS A 305 -0.71 35.43 11.10
CA HIS A 305 -0.93 36.69 11.79
C HIS A 305 -0.59 36.57 13.28
N TYR A 306 -1.21 35.61 13.97
CA TYR A 306 -1.09 35.47 15.42
C TYR A 306 0.28 35.00 15.90
N LEU A 307 0.94 34.10 15.16
CA LEU A 307 2.22 33.51 15.58
C LEU A 307 3.43 34.38 15.19
N LYS A 308 3.31 35.25 14.17
CA LYS A 308 4.34 36.25 13.83
C LYS A 308 4.23 37.52 14.67
N ASN A 309 3.03 37.91 15.11
CA ASN A 309 2.87 39.06 16.02
C ASN A 309 3.54 38.77 17.37
N GLN A 310 4.65 39.45 17.62
CA GLN A 310 5.52 39.11 18.75
C GLN A 310 4.87 39.39 20.13
N PHE A 311 3.91 40.31 20.20
CA PHE A 311 3.26 40.76 21.44
C PHE A 311 1.73 40.85 21.34
N SER A 312 1.03 39.70 21.37
CA SER A 312 -0.38 39.69 21.74
C SER A 312 -0.48 39.71 23.28
N ALA A 313 -1.18 40.72 23.83
CA ALA A 313 -1.58 40.73 25.24
C ALA A 313 -2.67 39.70 25.55
N HIS A 314 -3.31 39.16 24.50
CA HIS A 314 -4.42 38.21 24.50
C HIS A 314 -3.92 36.77 24.25
N THR A 315 -2.80 36.40 24.86
CA THR A 315 -2.17 35.07 24.71
C THR A 315 -1.78 34.50 26.07
N VAL A 316 -2.31 33.33 26.38
CA VAL A 316 -2.03 32.57 27.61
C VAL A 316 -1.20 31.35 27.23
N THR A 317 -0.12 31.07 27.95
CA THR A 317 0.82 29.98 27.65
C THR A 317 0.85 28.98 28.82
N TRP A 318 0.81 27.68 28.53
CA TRP A 318 1.04 26.63 29.52
C TRP A 318 2.37 25.91 29.27
N ALA A 319 2.65 25.59 28.00
CA ALA A 319 3.86 24.90 27.58
C ALA A 319 4.17 23.65 28.44
N SER A 320 3.14 22.88 28.76
CA SER A 320 3.21 21.71 29.64
C SER A 320 2.37 20.55 29.12
N PHE A 321 2.60 19.35 29.64
CA PHE A 321 1.94 18.14 29.15
C PHE A 321 1.52 17.20 30.28
N HIS A 322 0.50 16.40 29.97
CA HIS A 322 0.14 15.19 30.69
C HIS A 322 0.45 13.94 29.85
N ARG A 323 0.72 12.82 30.52
CA ARG A 323 1.03 11.55 29.85
C ARG A 323 0.44 10.35 30.59
N THR A 324 -0.27 9.47 29.90
CA THR A 324 -0.83 8.21 30.43
C THR A 324 -0.39 7.00 29.61
N LEU A 325 -0.33 5.81 30.22
CA LEU A 325 -0.16 4.56 29.48
C LEU A 325 -1.46 4.15 28.79
N LEU A 326 -1.33 3.69 27.54
CA LEU A 326 -2.39 3.10 26.74
C LEU A 326 -2.18 1.58 26.70
N LEU A 327 -2.87 0.86 27.58
CA LEU A 327 -2.95 -0.61 27.52
C LEU A 327 -3.74 -1.06 26.30
N GLN A 328 -3.57 -2.31 25.85
CA GLN A 328 -4.17 -2.78 24.59
C GLN A 328 -5.70 -2.62 24.54
N ASN A 329 -6.41 -2.99 25.61
CA ASN A 329 -7.87 -2.86 25.69
C ASN A 329 -8.33 -1.39 25.62
N LEU A 330 -7.60 -0.49 26.30
CA LEU A 330 -7.85 0.96 26.26
C LEU A 330 -7.52 1.54 24.88
N GLN A 331 -6.49 1.05 24.21
CA GLN A 331 -6.13 1.47 22.86
C GLN A 331 -7.22 1.08 21.85
N GLU A 332 -7.86 -0.08 22.01
CA GLU A 332 -9.02 -0.49 21.20
C GLU A 332 -10.27 0.35 21.48
N TRP A 333 -10.53 0.70 22.75
CA TRP A 333 -11.60 1.63 23.13
C TRP A 333 -11.37 3.03 22.55
N PHE A 334 -10.17 3.59 22.75
CA PHE A 334 -9.74 4.89 22.25
C PHE A 334 -9.84 4.94 20.72
N PHE A 335 -9.38 3.90 20.02
CA PHE A 335 -9.51 3.78 18.56
C PHE A 335 -10.98 3.77 18.09
N LYS A 336 -11.90 3.13 18.83
CA LYS A 336 -13.34 3.17 18.50
C LYS A 336 -13.94 4.55 18.76
N HIS A 337 -13.59 5.19 19.88
CA HIS A 337 -14.08 6.51 20.25
C HIS A 337 -13.65 7.59 19.24
N LEU A 338 -12.37 7.63 18.84
CA LEU A 338 -11.86 8.57 17.83
C LEU A 338 -12.46 8.40 16.42
N ARG A 339 -13.16 7.30 16.14
CA ARG A 339 -13.89 7.10 14.88
C ARG A 339 -15.30 7.69 14.89
N GLN A 340 -15.79 8.10 16.05
CA GLN A 340 -17.18 8.54 16.28
C GLN A 340 -17.25 9.96 16.84
N TYR A 341 -16.28 10.36 17.66
CA TYR A 341 -16.31 11.60 18.42
C TYR A 341 -14.99 12.37 18.36
N SER A 342 -15.08 13.69 18.52
CA SER A 342 -13.94 14.57 18.80
C SER A 342 -13.50 14.43 20.25
N TRP A 343 -12.23 14.70 20.55
CA TRP A 343 -11.71 14.57 21.91
C TRP A 343 -12.03 15.81 22.76
N PRO A 344 -12.59 15.69 23.97
CA PRO A 344 -13.06 16.83 24.75
C PRO A 344 -11.91 17.62 25.38
N PHE A 345 -11.97 18.94 25.23
CA PHE A 345 -11.05 19.90 25.83
C PHE A 345 -11.80 21.19 26.17
N GLU A 346 -11.59 21.71 27.38
CA GLU A 346 -12.28 22.87 27.95
C GLU A 346 -11.26 23.85 28.54
N ILE A 347 -11.57 25.16 28.53
CA ILE A 347 -10.81 26.20 29.22
C ILE A 347 -11.76 27.00 30.10
N HIS A 348 -11.42 27.08 31.38
CA HIS A 348 -12.10 27.88 32.38
C HIS A 348 -11.20 29.05 32.79
N ILE A 349 -11.77 30.25 32.79
CA ILE A 349 -11.10 31.47 33.27
C ILE A 349 -11.96 32.04 34.39
N SER A 350 -11.43 32.07 35.61
CA SER A 350 -12.14 32.62 36.76
C SER A 350 -11.33 33.65 37.54
N ASN A 351 -12.05 34.55 38.18
CA ASN A 351 -11.60 35.52 39.17
C ASN A 351 -12.72 35.60 40.23
N ASP A 352 -12.48 36.24 41.38
CA ASP A 352 -13.37 36.33 42.55
C ASP A 352 -14.80 36.86 42.25
N GLN A 353 -15.04 37.38 41.04
CA GLN A 353 -16.32 37.97 40.62
C GLN A 353 -16.92 37.38 39.33
N GLN A 354 -16.15 36.66 38.51
CA GLN A 354 -16.54 36.28 37.15
C GLN A 354 -15.91 34.97 36.71
N SER A 355 -16.67 34.14 35.99
CA SER A 355 -16.21 32.91 35.33
C SER A 355 -16.57 32.90 33.85
N TYR A 356 -15.67 32.36 33.03
CA TYR A 356 -15.82 32.21 31.58
C TYR A 356 -15.41 30.80 31.14
N ASP A 357 -16.34 30.09 30.51
CA ASP A 357 -16.18 28.71 30.09
C ASP A 357 -16.16 28.57 28.57
N PHE A 358 -15.11 27.94 28.06
CA PHE A 358 -14.89 27.68 26.64
C PHE A 358 -14.67 26.18 26.38
N ALA A 359 -15.15 25.70 25.24
CA ALA A 359 -14.92 24.35 24.74
C ALA A 359 -14.16 24.37 23.40
N ALA A 360 -13.31 23.37 23.17
CA ALA A 360 -12.60 23.13 21.92
C ALA A 360 -12.57 21.62 21.61
N PRO A 361 -13.56 21.08 20.88
CA PRO A 361 -13.55 19.68 20.44
C PRO A 361 -12.33 19.41 19.54
N LEU A 362 -11.40 18.56 19.98
CA LEU A 362 -10.15 18.30 19.27
C LEU A 362 -10.32 17.14 18.26
N ASN A 363 -10.17 17.43 16.96
CA ASN A 363 -10.28 16.41 15.92
C ASN A 363 -9.00 15.57 15.78
N LEU A 364 -8.86 14.51 16.60
CA LEU A 364 -7.68 13.64 16.59
C LEU A 364 -7.66 12.57 15.47
N PHE A 365 -8.55 12.66 14.47
CA PHE A 365 -8.74 11.63 13.44
C PHE A 365 -7.45 11.29 12.65
N LYS A 366 -6.52 12.24 12.50
CA LYS A 366 -5.21 12.02 11.87
C LYS A 366 -4.40 10.87 12.51
N LEU A 367 -4.57 10.62 13.83
CA LEU A 367 -3.91 9.51 14.55
C LEU A 367 -4.39 8.11 14.13
N LEU A 368 -5.48 8.02 13.35
CA LEU A 368 -6.00 6.77 12.79
C LEU A 368 -5.32 6.37 11.47
N TYR A 369 -4.57 7.28 10.84
CA TYR A 369 -3.85 7.00 9.60
C TYR A 369 -2.66 6.04 9.87
N PRO A 370 -2.33 5.12 8.94
CA PRO A 370 -1.23 4.18 9.13
C PRO A 370 0.12 4.89 9.34
N GLY A 371 0.73 4.69 10.50
CA GLY A 371 2.03 5.27 10.85
C GLY A 371 2.00 6.61 11.56
N GLU A 372 0.86 7.30 11.59
CA GLU A 372 0.78 8.59 12.29
C GLU A 372 0.89 8.40 13.82
N THR A 373 1.71 9.25 14.43
CA THR A 373 1.99 9.23 15.88
C THR A 373 1.80 10.58 16.55
N THR A 374 1.74 11.67 15.78
CA THR A 374 1.69 13.04 16.31
C THR A 374 0.71 13.87 15.51
N VAL A 375 -0.12 14.63 16.21
CA VAL A 375 -0.98 15.66 15.62
C VAL A 375 -0.82 16.94 16.42
N VAL A 376 -0.65 18.07 15.73
CA VAL A 376 -0.67 19.41 16.31
C VAL A 376 -1.90 20.11 15.75
N LEU A 377 -2.78 20.59 16.62
CA LEU A 377 -4.04 21.22 16.22
C LEU A 377 -4.02 22.70 16.59
N ALA A 378 -4.71 23.50 15.78
CA ALA A 378 -5.22 24.81 16.16
C ALA A 378 -6.75 24.76 16.07
N VAL A 379 -7.43 24.90 17.22
CA VAL A 379 -8.89 24.70 17.32
C VAL A 379 -9.54 25.96 17.91
N PRO A 380 -10.59 26.53 17.29
CA PRO A 380 -11.29 27.69 17.83
C PRO A 380 -12.03 27.33 19.13
N LEU A 381 -11.96 28.24 20.08
CA LEU A 381 -12.68 28.18 21.35
C LEU A 381 -14.11 28.69 21.12
N GLN A 382 -15.09 27.87 21.51
CA GLN A 382 -16.51 28.18 21.48
C GLN A 382 -17.02 28.36 22.91
N TRP A 383 -18.04 29.19 23.13
CA TRP A 383 -18.71 29.26 24.44
C TRP A 383 -19.29 27.90 24.82
N ILE A 384 -19.20 27.53 26.10
CA ILE A 384 -19.58 26.19 26.54
C ILE A 384 -21.09 25.93 26.31
N ASN A 385 -21.42 24.80 25.70
CA ASN A 385 -22.78 24.33 25.48
C ASN A 385 -22.81 22.81 25.69
N ALA A 386 -23.53 22.37 26.72
CA ALA A 386 -23.56 20.97 27.13
C ALA A 386 -24.10 20.03 26.03
N ASP A 387 -25.14 20.45 25.31
CA ASP A 387 -25.76 19.64 24.25
C ASP A 387 -24.80 19.45 23.07
N LEU A 388 -24.06 20.50 22.69
CA LEU A 388 -23.08 20.47 21.60
C LEU A 388 -21.81 19.68 21.97
N ILE A 389 -21.40 19.70 23.23
CA ILE A 389 -20.29 18.86 23.74
C ILE A 389 -20.72 17.39 23.75
N LEU A 390 -21.94 17.09 24.20
CA LEU A 390 -22.47 15.73 24.22
C LEU A 390 -22.59 15.17 22.79
N GLU A 391 -23.07 15.98 21.83
CA GLU A 391 -23.14 15.60 20.42
C GLU A 391 -21.76 15.35 19.80
N LYS A 392 -20.82 16.28 19.94
CA LYS A 392 -19.50 16.21 19.27
C LYS A 392 -18.48 15.30 19.95
N CYS A 393 -18.52 15.20 21.28
CA CYS A 393 -17.52 14.49 22.09
C CYS A 393 -18.07 13.22 22.75
N GLY A 394 -19.38 12.98 22.71
CA GLY A 394 -19.99 11.77 23.28
C GLY A 394 -19.90 11.70 24.81
N CYS A 395 -19.77 12.83 25.50
CA CYS A 395 -19.70 12.89 26.95
C CYS A 395 -20.19 14.21 27.54
N ASP A 396 -20.52 14.20 28.82
CA ASP A 396 -20.84 15.41 29.58
C ASP A 396 -19.65 16.36 29.73
N VAL A 397 -19.97 17.62 30.04
CA VAL A 397 -19.04 18.72 30.37
C VAL A 397 -18.07 18.29 31.47
N LEU A 398 -16.77 18.57 31.30
CA LEU A 398 -15.72 18.11 32.19
C LEU A 398 -15.69 18.88 33.52
N LEU A 399 -16.06 20.17 33.49
CA LEU A 399 -16.17 21.02 34.68
C LEU A 399 -17.62 21.23 35.11
N SER A 400 -17.92 20.85 36.36
CA SER A 400 -19.19 21.20 37.01
C SER A 400 -19.09 22.62 37.56
N SER A 401 -19.65 23.62 36.87
CA SER A 401 -19.67 25.00 37.38
C SER A 401 -20.58 25.11 38.60
N ASN A 402 -19.98 25.26 39.79
CA ASN A 402 -20.66 25.88 40.91
C ASN A 402 -20.69 27.40 40.68
N GLU A 403 -21.88 27.98 40.79
CA GLU A 403 -22.18 29.41 40.67
C GLU A 403 -22.29 29.99 39.24
N LYS A 404 -22.83 31.22 39.18
CA LYS A 404 -23.64 31.72 38.06
C LYS A 404 -22.80 32.31 36.92
N VAL A 405 -22.93 31.72 35.73
CA VAL A 405 -22.44 32.28 34.47
C VAL A 405 -23.04 33.69 34.24
N LEU A 406 -22.17 34.68 34.08
CA LEU A 406 -22.54 36.04 33.69
C LEU A 406 -22.16 36.28 32.22
N THR A 407 -23.16 36.28 31.33
CA THR A 407 -22.97 36.74 29.96
C THR A 407 -22.69 38.25 29.94
N PRO A 408 -21.68 38.74 29.18
CA PRO A 408 -21.33 40.15 29.13
C PRO A 408 -22.38 40.95 28.33
N GLY A 409 -23.44 41.39 29.00
CA GLY A 409 -24.63 41.99 28.35
C GLY A 409 -25.27 43.19 29.04
N THR A 410 -24.68 43.77 30.10
CA THR A 410 -25.32 44.84 30.90
C THR A 410 -24.37 45.91 31.46
N ALA A 411 -23.65 46.65 30.59
CA ALA A 411 -23.08 47.94 30.98
C ALA A 411 -22.95 48.94 29.81
N GLN A 412 -23.29 50.21 30.09
CA GLN A 412 -22.97 51.43 29.34
C GLN A 412 -23.62 51.65 27.94
N LYS A 413 -24.82 52.25 27.97
CA LYS A 413 -25.34 53.07 26.86
C LYS A 413 -24.58 54.41 26.77
N ALA A 414 -24.26 54.86 25.55
CA ALA A 414 -24.09 56.28 25.24
C ALA A 414 -24.47 56.63 23.78
N ASN A 415 -25.60 57.34 23.62
CA ASN A 415 -25.94 58.31 22.54
C ASN A 415 -25.84 57.91 21.04
N ARG A 416 -26.99 57.61 20.39
CA ARG A 416 -27.78 58.59 19.58
C ARG A 416 -29.06 58.03 18.92
N VAL A 417 -30.20 58.60 19.31
CA VAL A 417 -31.38 59.03 18.52
C VAL A 417 -31.71 58.35 17.16
N THR A 418 -32.74 57.48 17.20
CA THR A 418 -33.84 57.18 16.24
C THR A 418 -33.65 57.21 14.71
N ALA A 419 -33.95 56.07 14.06
CA ALA A 419 -34.84 55.96 12.88
C ALA A 419 -35.37 54.51 12.71
N ASP A 420 -36.54 54.36 12.07
CA ASP A 420 -37.52 53.26 12.19
C ASP A 420 -37.23 51.88 11.53
N VAL A 421 -37.57 50.82 12.27
CA VAL A 421 -38.52 49.71 11.93
C VAL A 421 -38.58 49.15 10.48
N ASN A 422 -38.00 47.95 10.25
CA ASN A 422 -38.69 46.67 9.90
C ASN A 422 -37.78 45.63 9.20
N ALA A 423 -37.72 44.39 9.72
CA ALA A 423 -37.72 43.11 8.99
C ALA A 423 -37.59 41.91 9.97
N HIS A 424 -38.00 40.71 9.55
CA HIS A 424 -38.23 39.55 10.44
C HIS A 424 -37.08 38.52 10.51
N SER A 425 -37.09 37.81 11.65
CA SER A 425 -36.75 36.37 11.86
C SER A 425 -35.30 35.86 11.84
N SER A 426 -35.05 34.99 12.83
CA SER A 426 -34.11 33.84 12.88
C SER A 426 -32.61 34.08 12.73
N ALA A 427 -31.93 34.22 13.88
CA ALA A 427 -30.73 33.46 14.30
C ALA A 427 -30.23 34.04 15.63
N GLU A 428 -29.94 33.21 16.63
CA GLU A 428 -29.14 33.67 17.77
C GLU A 428 -27.71 33.89 17.26
N LEU A 429 -27.23 35.14 17.29
CA LEU A 429 -25.86 35.45 16.86
C LEU A 429 -24.88 34.71 17.79
N MET A 430 -24.11 33.76 17.25
CA MET A 430 -22.92 33.26 17.94
C MET A 430 -21.96 34.44 18.15
N GLN A 431 -21.80 34.89 19.40
CA GLN A 431 -20.82 35.90 19.75
C GLN A 431 -19.41 35.36 19.49
N SER A 432 -18.61 36.11 18.74
CA SER A 432 -17.18 35.86 18.54
C SER A 432 -16.46 35.77 19.89
N THR A 433 -15.66 34.73 20.10
CA THR A 433 -14.97 34.52 21.38
C THR A 433 -13.69 35.33 21.56
N GLY A 434 -13.17 35.98 20.51
CA GLY A 434 -11.86 36.64 20.52
C GLY A 434 -11.88 38.17 20.49
N SER A 435 -10.74 38.76 20.84
CA SER A 435 -10.59 40.20 21.09
C SER A 435 -10.75 41.12 19.87
N ASP A 436 -10.55 40.58 18.66
CA ASP A 436 -10.62 41.32 17.39
C ASP A 436 -11.90 41.05 16.58
N GLY A 437 -12.88 40.36 17.17
CA GLY A 437 -14.12 39.96 16.51
C GLY A 437 -14.01 38.65 15.71
N THR A 438 -12.84 38.01 15.66
CA THR A 438 -12.71 36.60 15.27
C THR A 438 -12.76 35.70 16.51
N ASN A 439 -12.71 34.37 16.35
CA ASN A 439 -12.71 33.46 17.49
C ASN A 439 -11.32 33.41 18.16
N ALA A 440 -11.31 33.27 19.49
CA ALA A 440 -10.14 32.81 20.21
C ALA A 440 -9.83 31.35 19.81
N PHE A 441 -8.59 30.89 19.94
CA PHE A 441 -8.22 29.51 19.59
C PHE A 441 -7.13 28.95 20.49
N VAL A 442 -7.09 27.62 20.62
CA VAL A 442 -6.09 26.89 21.42
C VAL A 442 -5.18 26.05 20.50
N MET A 443 -3.91 25.93 20.89
CA MET A 443 -2.93 25.06 20.25
C MET A 443 -2.56 23.89 21.16
N VAL A 444 -2.73 22.66 20.66
CA VAL A 444 -2.50 21.41 21.39
C VAL A 444 -1.72 20.43 20.52
N GLU A 445 -0.71 19.77 21.09
CA GLU A 445 -0.07 18.57 20.50
C GLU A 445 -0.64 17.33 21.19
N VAL A 446 -1.06 16.32 20.42
CA VAL A 446 -1.30 14.96 20.91
C VAL A 446 -0.32 14.00 20.26
N LYS A 447 0.37 13.23 21.09
CA LYS A 447 1.48 12.35 20.71
C LYS A 447 1.33 10.96 21.28
N LEU A 448 1.57 9.96 20.43
CA LEU A 448 1.61 8.54 20.75
C LEU A 448 3.04 8.01 20.57
N TRP A 449 3.40 6.97 21.33
CA TRP A 449 4.71 6.32 21.18
C TRP A 449 4.76 5.33 20.00
N LYS A 450 3.66 4.63 19.78
CA LYS A 450 3.41 3.72 18.66
C LYS A 450 2.17 4.23 17.90
N PRO A 451 2.12 4.14 16.56
CA PRO A 451 0.92 4.52 15.83
C PRO A 451 -0.23 3.56 16.15
N LEU A 452 -1.47 4.06 16.23
CA LEU A 452 -2.65 3.22 16.51
C LEU A 452 -2.81 2.14 15.45
N ARG A 453 -2.52 2.49 14.19
CA ARG A 453 -2.43 1.59 13.06
C ARG A 453 -0.99 1.57 12.56
N LYS A 454 -0.31 0.43 12.70
CA LYS A 454 1.05 0.25 12.14
C LYS A 454 1.06 0.54 10.65
N ILE A 455 2.13 1.15 10.16
CA ILE A 455 2.41 1.19 8.72
C ILE A 455 2.42 -0.26 8.24
N VAL A 456 1.64 -0.55 7.20
CA VAL A 456 1.76 -1.82 6.47
C VAL A 456 3.01 -1.69 5.60
N ILE A 457 4.16 -1.85 6.25
CA ILE A 457 5.42 -2.08 5.55
C ILE A 457 5.25 -3.45 4.91
N LEU A 458 5.08 -3.48 3.59
CA LEU A 458 5.18 -4.71 2.80
C LEU A 458 6.47 -5.42 3.23
N PRO A 459 6.42 -6.70 3.62
CA PRO A 459 7.59 -7.38 4.18
C PRO A 459 8.75 -7.25 3.20
N SER A 460 9.82 -6.59 3.62
CA SER A 460 11.03 -6.46 2.82
C SER A 460 11.62 -7.86 2.67
N ILE A 461 11.29 -8.50 1.55
CA ILE A 461 11.81 -9.82 1.19
C ILE A 461 13.33 -9.71 1.28
N SER A 462 13.95 -10.52 2.13
CA SER A 462 15.39 -10.37 2.36
C SER A 462 16.13 -10.67 1.06
N ASN A 463 17.28 -10.04 0.78
CA ASN A 463 18.05 -10.38 -0.42
C ASN A 463 18.38 -11.88 -0.53
N LYS A 464 18.36 -12.62 0.59
CA LYS A 464 18.51 -14.09 0.59
C LYS A 464 17.25 -14.83 0.12
N GLU A 465 16.06 -14.37 0.49
CA GLU A 465 14.79 -14.92 -0.01
C GLU A 465 14.53 -14.48 -1.45
N ILE A 466 14.84 -13.24 -1.82
CA ILE A 466 14.83 -12.78 -3.22
C ILE A 466 15.74 -13.70 -4.05
N ASN A 467 17.00 -13.89 -3.65
CA ASN A 467 17.92 -14.78 -4.37
C ASN A 467 17.42 -16.23 -4.42
N ALA A 468 16.84 -16.78 -3.35
CA ALA A 468 16.32 -18.15 -3.34
C ALA A 468 15.02 -18.34 -4.17
N MET A 469 14.26 -17.26 -4.39
CA MET A 469 13.08 -17.26 -5.26
C MET A 469 13.49 -17.05 -6.74
N LEU A 470 14.51 -16.22 -6.99
CA LEU A 470 15.14 -16.07 -8.31
C LEU A 470 15.83 -17.36 -8.76
N GLU A 471 16.64 -18.00 -7.91
CA GLU A 471 17.28 -19.30 -8.20
C GLU A 471 16.27 -20.35 -8.71
N LYS A 472 15.06 -20.39 -8.15
CA LYS A 472 13.98 -21.30 -8.57
C LYS A 472 13.18 -20.86 -9.80
N MET A 473 13.25 -19.58 -10.20
CA MET A 473 12.64 -19.09 -11.43
C MET A 473 13.62 -19.15 -12.62
N GLU A 474 14.92 -19.09 -12.36
CA GLU A 474 15.98 -19.24 -13.37
C GLU A 474 16.16 -20.71 -13.84
N GLU A 475 15.82 -21.71 -13.01
CA GLU A 475 15.83 -23.15 -13.34
C GLU A 475 14.71 -23.61 -14.33
N GLY A 476 14.42 -22.82 -15.36
CA GLY A 476 13.53 -23.21 -16.46
C GLY A 476 13.97 -24.53 -17.15
N PRO A 477 13.03 -25.39 -17.58
CA PRO A 477 13.29 -26.82 -17.79
C PRO A 477 14.37 -27.14 -18.84
N ASP A 478 15.16 -28.18 -18.53
CA ASP A 478 16.33 -28.63 -19.29
C ASP A 478 16.07 -28.97 -20.77
N LYS A 479 17.01 -28.59 -21.65
CA LYS A 479 17.33 -29.30 -22.92
C LYS A 479 18.78 -29.09 -23.38
N ARG A 480 19.24 -29.89 -24.36
CA ARG A 480 20.63 -30.42 -24.47
C ARG A 480 21.25 -30.34 -25.89
N GLU A 481 22.57 -30.56 -26.04
CA GLU A 481 23.39 -30.12 -27.21
C GLU A 481 24.55 -31.03 -27.76
N CYS A 482 25.23 -30.47 -28.80
CA CYS A 482 26.35 -30.74 -29.76
C CYS A 482 26.29 -31.84 -30.88
N GLY A 483 26.81 -31.63 -32.12
CA GLY A 483 27.35 -30.36 -32.71
C GLY A 483 28.01 -30.40 -34.12
N GLY A 484 27.28 -30.11 -35.22
CA GLY A 484 27.81 -29.53 -36.48
C GLY A 484 28.73 -30.33 -37.47
N ARG A 485 28.98 -29.68 -38.62
CA ARG A 485 29.97 -29.97 -39.71
C ARG A 485 30.10 -31.42 -40.22
N GLY A 486 29.20 -31.77 -41.13
CA GLY A 486 29.00 -33.12 -41.68
C GLY A 486 27.91 -33.89 -40.93
N GLN A 487 27.41 -33.32 -39.83
CA GLN A 487 26.38 -33.91 -39.00
C GLN A 487 24.97 -33.40 -39.33
N LEU A 488 24.01 -34.33 -39.31
CA LEU A 488 22.57 -34.14 -39.50
C LEU A 488 21.92 -33.29 -38.39
N ASP A 489 20.71 -32.77 -38.65
CA ASP A 489 19.92 -31.84 -37.79
C ASP A 489 20.01 -32.06 -36.27
N ARG A 490 20.00 -33.33 -35.84
CA ARG A 490 20.10 -33.70 -34.41
C ARG A 490 21.37 -33.18 -33.72
N ASN A 491 22.40 -32.86 -34.50
CA ASN A 491 23.63 -32.24 -34.04
C ASN A 491 23.63 -30.71 -34.27
N TRP A 492 22.81 -30.16 -35.18
CA TRP A 492 22.67 -28.72 -35.41
C TRP A 492 21.66 -28.03 -34.48
N GLN A 493 20.53 -28.68 -34.15
CA GLN A 493 19.72 -28.37 -32.95
C GLN A 493 20.62 -28.32 -31.71
N SER A 494 21.57 -29.23 -31.77
CA SER A 494 22.66 -29.39 -30.85
C SER A 494 23.80 -28.37 -31.08
N THR A 495 23.81 -27.46 -32.04
CA THR A 495 24.78 -26.33 -32.08
C THR A 495 24.08 -25.02 -31.70
N ILE A 496 22.90 -25.14 -31.09
CA ILE A 496 21.99 -24.04 -30.77
C ILE A 496 21.66 -23.97 -29.26
N ILE A 497 21.58 -25.09 -28.52
CA ILE A 497 21.02 -25.11 -27.15
C ILE A 497 22.06 -24.83 -26.02
N THR A 498 23.38 -24.88 -26.26
CA THR A 498 24.53 -24.47 -25.40
C THR A 498 25.26 -23.30 -26.01
N ALA A 499 25.08 -23.02 -27.29
CA ALA A 499 25.04 -21.62 -27.69
C ALA A 499 24.00 -20.90 -26.80
N ALA A 500 22.76 -21.39 -26.74
CA ALA A 500 21.71 -20.83 -25.86
C ALA A 500 21.99 -21.01 -24.36
N ASN A 501 22.54 -22.13 -23.86
CA ASN A 501 22.86 -22.30 -22.43
C ASN A 501 24.11 -21.51 -22.00
N SER A 502 25.07 -21.26 -22.90
CA SER A 502 26.16 -20.30 -22.64
C SER A 502 25.62 -18.87 -22.65
N LEU A 503 24.70 -18.53 -23.56
CA LEU A 503 24.00 -17.24 -23.58
C LEU A 503 23.07 -17.06 -22.37
N ARG A 504 22.42 -18.11 -21.86
CA ARG A 504 21.65 -18.09 -20.60
C ARG A 504 22.53 -17.87 -19.37
N ARG A 505 23.79 -18.32 -19.41
CA ARG A 505 24.80 -18.06 -18.37
C ARG A 505 25.42 -16.66 -18.45
N VAL A 506 25.05 -15.87 -19.46
CA VAL A 506 25.31 -14.43 -19.53
C VAL A 506 23.97 -13.73 -19.32
N PRO A 507 23.48 -13.62 -18.07
CA PRO A 507 22.24 -12.91 -17.78
C PRO A 507 22.36 -11.45 -18.24
N TYR A 508 21.31 -10.94 -18.88
CA TYR A 508 21.10 -9.51 -19.17
C TYR A 508 22.35 -8.73 -19.67
N TYR A 509 22.70 -8.92 -20.95
CA TYR A 509 23.61 -8.07 -21.76
C TYR A 509 24.65 -7.23 -20.99
N GLY A 510 25.73 -7.89 -20.55
CA GLY A 510 26.87 -7.28 -19.87
C GLY A 510 28.17 -7.31 -20.69
N MET A 511 28.79 -6.14 -20.86
CA MET A 511 29.93 -5.90 -21.77
C MET A 511 31.17 -6.79 -21.56
N THR A 512 31.53 -7.07 -20.30
CA THR A 512 32.80 -7.76 -19.96
C THR A 512 32.82 -9.25 -20.31
N GLU A 513 31.67 -9.91 -20.30
CA GLU A 513 31.55 -11.34 -20.58
C GLU A 513 31.48 -11.61 -22.10
N ILE A 514 31.01 -10.63 -22.87
CA ILE A 514 31.05 -10.65 -24.35
C ILE A 514 32.50 -10.75 -24.84
N CYS A 515 33.45 -10.00 -24.25
CA CYS A 515 34.87 -10.11 -24.60
C CYS A 515 35.47 -11.49 -24.27
N ALA A 516 35.02 -12.14 -23.18
CA ALA A 516 35.43 -13.50 -22.82
C ALA A 516 34.85 -14.53 -23.79
N PHE A 517 33.57 -14.40 -24.15
CA PHE A 517 32.87 -15.21 -25.16
C PHE A 517 33.58 -15.12 -26.53
N ASN A 518 33.94 -13.89 -26.95
CA ASN A 518 34.64 -13.63 -28.21
C ASN A 518 36.06 -14.25 -28.21
N ARG A 519 36.73 -14.30 -27.05
CA ARG A 519 38.05 -14.95 -26.87
C ARG A 519 37.96 -16.48 -26.85
N GLN A 520 37.07 -17.06 -26.06
CA GLN A 520 36.94 -18.52 -25.94
C GLN A 520 36.47 -19.18 -27.23
N LEU A 521 35.62 -18.53 -28.02
CA LEU A 521 35.16 -19.04 -29.31
C LEU A 521 36.04 -18.61 -30.50
N SER A 522 37.09 -17.80 -30.29
CA SER A 522 37.97 -17.32 -31.37
C SER A 522 38.71 -18.45 -32.10
N GLU A 523 39.04 -19.53 -31.40
CA GLU A 523 39.71 -20.72 -31.96
C GLU A 523 38.72 -21.76 -32.51
N THR A 524 37.41 -21.55 -32.33
CA THR A 524 36.39 -22.57 -32.61
C THR A 524 35.66 -22.35 -33.93
N ARG A 525 35.39 -23.47 -34.60
CA ARG A 525 34.81 -23.54 -35.95
C ARG A 525 33.35 -23.02 -36.02
N THR A 526 32.72 -22.81 -34.87
CA THR A 526 31.34 -22.35 -34.65
C THR A 526 31.19 -20.82 -34.63
N ARG A 527 32.19 -20.04 -34.18
CA ARG A 527 32.13 -18.56 -34.22
C ARG A 527 31.91 -18.05 -35.65
N ALA A 528 32.62 -18.65 -36.61
CA ALA A 528 32.48 -18.32 -38.02
C ALA A 528 31.06 -18.62 -38.54
N GLU A 529 30.46 -19.75 -38.13
CA GLU A 529 29.10 -20.13 -38.57
C GLU A 529 28.04 -19.20 -38.00
N ILE A 530 28.13 -18.85 -36.71
CA ILE A 530 27.22 -17.91 -36.05
C ILE A 530 27.34 -16.52 -36.67
N ALA A 531 28.56 -16.03 -36.91
CA ALA A 531 28.77 -14.70 -37.51
C ALA A 531 28.41 -14.62 -39.00
N THR A 532 28.29 -15.75 -39.71
CA THR A 532 27.76 -15.79 -41.08
C THR A 532 26.25 -16.05 -41.16
N SER A 533 25.64 -16.56 -40.09
CA SER A 533 24.21 -16.87 -40.03
C SER A 533 23.45 -15.65 -39.54
N PHE A 534 22.53 -15.12 -40.35
CA PHE A 534 21.74 -13.91 -40.09
C PHE A 534 22.49 -12.57 -40.15
N TRP A 535 23.67 -12.51 -40.78
CA TRP A 535 24.49 -11.29 -40.81
C TRP A 535 23.82 -10.11 -41.54
N GLN A 536 23.13 -10.36 -42.64
CA GLN A 536 22.40 -9.31 -43.37
C GLN A 536 21.13 -8.90 -42.62
N GLU A 537 20.42 -9.85 -42.04
CA GLU A 537 19.20 -9.65 -41.26
C GLU A 537 19.46 -8.87 -39.97
N ALA A 538 20.57 -9.14 -39.28
CA ALA A 538 21.01 -8.37 -38.12
C ALA A 538 21.44 -6.94 -38.50
N ALA A 539 22.15 -6.75 -39.62
CA ALA A 539 22.51 -5.42 -40.11
C ALA A 539 21.27 -4.60 -40.49
N VAL A 540 20.29 -5.23 -41.14
CA VAL A 540 18.98 -4.63 -41.46
C VAL A 540 18.17 -4.36 -40.18
N TYR A 541 18.19 -5.26 -39.20
CA TYR A 541 17.52 -5.07 -37.91
C TYR A 541 18.08 -3.87 -37.13
N VAL A 542 19.41 -3.68 -37.10
CA VAL A 542 20.03 -2.50 -36.47
C VAL A 542 19.70 -1.23 -37.27
N ASN A 543 19.83 -1.25 -38.59
CA ASN A 543 19.59 -0.08 -39.46
C ASN A 543 18.12 0.38 -39.48
N ASN A 544 17.17 -0.54 -39.29
CA ASN A 544 15.74 -0.22 -39.30
C ASN A 544 15.19 0.26 -37.94
N ASN A 545 15.84 -0.11 -36.83
CA ASN A 545 15.36 0.23 -35.48
C ASN A 545 16.17 1.35 -34.79
N PHE A 546 17.36 1.71 -35.30
CA PHE A 546 18.22 2.75 -34.74
C PHE A 546 18.70 3.74 -35.81
N VAL A 547 18.88 5.01 -35.45
CA VAL A 547 19.36 6.06 -36.37
C VAL A 547 20.88 5.93 -36.54
N VAL A 548 21.30 5.21 -37.58
CA VAL A 548 22.71 4.80 -37.81
C VAL A 548 23.72 5.96 -37.80
N LYS A 549 23.31 7.18 -38.15
CA LYS A 549 24.20 8.35 -38.15
C LYS A 549 24.77 8.71 -36.78
N ASP A 550 24.05 8.44 -35.70
CA ASP A 550 24.44 8.89 -34.37
C ASP A 550 25.48 7.96 -33.71
N TYR A 551 25.68 6.76 -34.27
CA TYR A 551 26.55 5.70 -33.72
C TYR A 551 27.74 5.32 -34.61
N LEU A 552 27.87 5.91 -35.80
CA LEU A 552 29.04 5.73 -36.67
C LEU A 552 30.34 6.37 -36.12
N ALA A 553 30.26 7.07 -34.98
CA ALA A 553 31.39 7.75 -34.34
C ALA A 553 32.36 6.78 -33.61
N SER A 554 31.90 5.59 -33.22
CA SER A 554 32.78 4.52 -32.72
C SER A 554 32.44 3.18 -33.36
N ALA A 555 33.48 2.49 -33.85
CA ALA A 555 33.31 1.19 -34.50
C ALA A 555 32.93 0.07 -33.53
N ILE A 556 33.24 0.25 -32.24
CA ILE A 556 33.06 -0.73 -31.17
C ILE A 556 31.57 -0.88 -30.83
N GLU A 557 30.88 0.22 -30.60
CA GLU A 557 29.44 0.25 -30.27
C GLU A 557 28.56 -0.28 -31.42
N LEU A 558 28.99 -0.10 -32.68
CA LEU A 558 28.32 -0.64 -33.86
C LEU A 558 28.50 -2.17 -33.98
N GLU A 559 29.70 -2.69 -33.71
CA GLU A 559 29.98 -4.13 -33.71
C GLU A 559 29.18 -4.85 -32.59
N GLU A 560 29.05 -4.20 -31.44
CA GLU A 560 28.25 -4.67 -30.30
C GLU A 560 26.74 -4.74 -30.62
N MET A 561 26.16 -3.69 -31.21
CA MET A 561 24.74 -3.71 -31.61
C MET A 561 24.44 -4.79 -32.66
N LEU A 562 25.34 -4.98 -33.63
CA LEU A 562 25.25 -6.07 -34.60
C LEU A 562 25.28 -7.44 -33.91
N MET A 563 26.14 -7.65 -32.92
CA MET A 563 26.16 -8.89 -32.14
C MET A 563 24.89 -9.10 -31.31
N MET A 564 24.33 -8.07 -30.67
CA MET A 564 23.08 -8.21 -29.91
C MET A 564 21.89 -8.58 -30.82
N ALA A 565 21.83 -8.03 -32.03
CA ALA A 565 20.82 -8.39 -33.02
C ALA A 565 20.93 -9.87 -33.45
N HIS A 566 22.15 -10.40 -33.66
CA HIS A 566 22.35 -11.84 -33.93
C HIS A 566 21.86 -12.71 -32.76
N VAL A 567 22.18 -12.34 -31.52
CA VAL A 567 21.78 -13.10 -30.32
C VAL A 567 20.26 -13.15 -30.16
N ALA A 568 19.55 -12.05 -30.42
CA ALA A 568 18.09 -12.01 -30.41
C ALA A 568 17.47 -12.94 -31.48
N LEU A 569 17.97 -12.88 -32.71
CA LEU A 569 17.52 -13.74 -33.82
C LEU A 569 17.80 -15.23 -33.54
N LEU A 570 18.96 -15.55 -32.95
CA LEU A 570 19.34 -16.92 -32.56
C LEU A 570 18.45 -17.46 -31.42
N ARG A 571 18.02 -16.61 -30.48
CA ARG A 571 17.11 -17.01 -29.38
C ARG A 571 15.72 -17.35 -29.91
N VAL A 572 15.18 -16.55 -30.84
CA VAL A 572 13.92 -16.85 -31.55
C VAL A 572 14.04 -18.13 -32.38
N ALA A 573 15.19 -18.38 -33.02
CA ALA A 573 15.47 -19.65 -33.70
C ALA A 573 15.54 -20.85 -32.71
N CYS A 574 16.06 -20.65 -31.49
CA CYS A 574 16.10 -21.69 -30.47
C CYS A 574 14.69 -22.03 -29.93
N ASP A 575 13.87 -21.02 -29.65
CA ASP A 575 12.49 -21.20 -29.16
C ASP A 575 11.58 -21.86 -30.22
N THR A 576 11.90 -21.71 -31.50
CA THR A 576 11.20 -22.40 -32.61
C THR A 576 11.67 -23.83 -32.87
N LEU A 577 12.90 -24.18 -32.47
CA LEU A 577 13.48 -25.52 -32.66
C LEU A 577 13.29 -26.44 -31.45
N VAL A 578 13.27 -25.88 -30.24
CA VAL A 578 13.00 -26.62 -29.00
C VAL A 578 11.58 -26.32 -28.54
N GLY A 579 10.65 -27.15 -29.00
CA GLY A 579 9.25 -27.06 -28.57
C GLY A 579 9.12 -27.07 -27.04
N VAL A 580 8.31 -26.13 -26.53
CA VAL A 580 7.90 -26.00 -25.13
C VAL A 580 7.18 -27.27 -24.68
N GLU A 581 7.94 -28.23 -24.16
CA GLU A 581 7.43 -29.45 -23.54
C GLU A 581 7.03 -29.20 -22.09
N ASN A 582 5.94 -28.44 -21.96
CA ASN A 582 4.86 -28.75 -21.02
C ASN A 582 3.53 -28.36 -21.67
N ARG A 583 3.28 -28.93 -22.87
CA ARG A 583 1.92 -29.10 -23.35
C ARG A 583 1.25 -30.13 -22.44
N LEU A 584 0.55 -29.65 -21.40
CA LEU A 584 -0.68 -30.32 -21.00
C LEU A 584 -1.47 -30.54 -22.29
N GLU A 585 -1.76 -31.79 -22.64
CA GLU A 585 -2.57 -32.07 -23.83
C GLU A 585 -3.92 -31.38 -23.65
N LEU A 586 -4.13 -30.27 -24.35
CA LEU A 586 -5.40 -29.57 -24.32
C LEU A 586 -6.48 -30.58 -24.71
N GLU A 587 -7.51 -30.67 -23.86
CA GLU A 587 -8.60 -31.61 -24.07
C GLU A 587 -9.15 -31.45 -25.50
N SER A 588 -9.35 -32.57 -26.20
CA SER A 588 -9.65 -32.55 -27.64
C SER A 588 -10.90 -31.74 -27.96
N THR A 589 -11.88 -31.74 -27.07
CA THR A 589 -13.10 -30.92 -27.08
C THR A 589 -12.81 -29.43 -26.96
N LEU A 590 -12.05 -29.00 -25.94
CA LEU A 590 -11.66 -27.60 -25.72
C LEU A 590 -10.81 -27.08 -26.90
N ARG A 591 -9.86 -27.88 -27.38
CA ARG A 591 -9.04 -27.55 -28.55
C ARG A 591 -9.89 -27.35 -29.79
N ALA A 592 -10.86 -28.23 -30.05
CA ALA A 592 -11.81 -28.09 -31.15
C ALA A 592 -12.69 -26.84 -31.00
N ALA A 593 -13.17 -26.53 -29.78
CA ALA A 593 -13.98 -25.35 -29.49
C ALA A 593 -13.23 -24.04 -29.79
N ARG A 594 -11.98 -23.93 -29.33
CA ARG A 594 -11.10 -22.78 -29.64
C ARG A 594 -10.81 -22.68 -31.14
N GLN A 595 -10.60 -23.79 -31.84
CA GLN A 595 -10.40 -23.81 -33.30
C GLN A 595 -11.65 -23.39 -34.07
N ALA A 596 -12.84 -23.86 -33.72
CA ALA A 596 -14.11 -23.45 -34.34
C ALA A 596 -14.34 -21.93 -34.17
N ARG A 597 -14.06 -21.42 -32.97
CA ARG A 597 -14.11 -19.99 -32.66
C ARG A 597 -13.10 -19.16 -33.48
N GLN A 598 -11.86 -19.65 -33.62
CA GLN A 598 -10.84 -19.04 -34.47
C GLN A 598 -11.31 -18.92 -35.93
N MET A 599 -12.07 -19.90 -36.42
CA MET A 599 -12.63 -19.94 -37.78
C MET A 599 -13.92 -19.13 -37.95
N GLN A 600 -14.33 -18.33 -36.95
CA GLN A 600 -15.59 -17.57 -36.93
C GLN A 600 -16.84 -18.46 -37.12
N ASP A 601 -16.83 -19.68 -36.57
CA ASP A 601 -17.99 -20.57 -36.46
C ASP A 601 -18.49 -20.60 -34.99
N PRO A 602 -19.32 -19.62 -34.57
CA PRO A 602 -19.72 -19.48 -33.18
C PRO A 602 -20.70 -20.57 -32.75
N GLU A 603 -21.59 -21.03 -33.64
CA GLU A 603 -22.57 -22.07 -33.33
C GLU A 603 -21.85 -23.38 -32.95
N HIS A 604 -20.92 -23.84 -33.80
CA HIS A 604 -20.17 -25.07 -33.52
C HIS A 604 -19.28 -24.91 -32.28
N ALA A 605 -18.60 -23.77 -32.13
CA ALA A 605 -17.81 -23.46 -30.93
C ALA A 605 -18.65 -23.53 -29.65
N ILE A 606 -19.85 -22.94 -29.63
CA ILE A 606 -20.76 -22.99 -28.46
C ILE A 606 -21.18 -24.43 -28.15
N THR A 607 -21.50 -25.26 -29.13
CA THR A 607 -21.87 -26.67 -28.85
C THR A 607 -20.72 -27.48 -28.24
N LEU A 608 -19.48 -27.18 -28.62
CA LEU A 608 -18.27 -27.81 -28.07
C LEU A 608 -17.92 -27.26 -26.68
N PHE A 609 -18.05 -25.95 -26.44
CA PHE A 609 -17.88 -25.36 -25.12
C PHE A 609 -18.95 -25.85 -24.14
N LEU A 610 -20.22 -25.95 -24.54
CA LEU A 610 -21.29 -26.55 -23.72
C LEU A 610 -20.99 -28.02 -23.37
N GLN A 611 -20.38 -28.77 -24.28
CA GLN A 611 -19.92 -30.12 -23.98
C GLN A 611 -18.76 -30.12 -22.98
N ALA A 612 -17.74 -29.29 -23.17
CA ALA A 612 -16.60 -29.21 -22.24
C ALA A 612 -17.07 -28.80 -20.83
N VAL A 613 -17.97 -27.81 -20.74
CA VAL A 613 -18.60 -27.36 -19.49
C VAL A 613 -19.45 -28.47 -18.85
N SER A 614 -20.20 -29.27 -19.62
CA SER A 614 -20.98 -30.38 -19.03
C SER A 614 -20.10 -31.52 -18.51
N GLN A 615 -18.91 -31.71 -19.11
CA GLN A 615 -17.90 -32.66 -18.65
C GLN A 615 -17.12 -32.14 -17.43
N LYS A 616 -16.91 -30.83 -17.32
CA LYS A 616 -16.15 -30.16 -16.25
C LYS A 616 -16.88 -28.93 -15.70
N PRO A 617 -18.01 -29.09 -14.99
CA PRO A 617 -18.87 -27.98 -14.57
C PRO A 617 -18.27 -27.08 -13.48
N LEU A 618 -17.13 -27.47 -12.88
CA LEU A 618 -16.40 -26.71 -11.87
C LEU A 618 -15.24 -25.86 -12.44
N ASP A 619 -14.93 -25.98 -13.74
CA ASP A 619 -13.85 -25.21 -14.36
C ASP A 619 -14.34 -23.81 -14.74
N ALA A 620 -13.89 -22.80 -13.99
CA ALA A 620 -14.26 -21.40 -14.20
C ALA A 620 -13.84 -20.87 -15.59
N ASN A 621 -12.72 -21.36 -16.15
CA ASN A 621 -12.21 -20.88 -17.44
C ASN A 621 -13.11 -21.33 -18.60
N LEU A 622 -13.66 -22.55 -18.54
CA LEU A 622 -14.61 -23.04 -19.54
C LEU A 622 -15.90 -22.22 -19.55
N TRP A 623 -16.43 -21.85 -18.38
CA TRP A 623 -17.59 -20.95 -18.27
C TRP A 623 -17.30 -19.54 -18.82
N ARG A 624 -16.07 -19.02 -18.62
CA ARG A 624 -15.61 -17.75 -19.21
C ARG A 624 -15.54 -17.84 -20.74
N GLU A 625 -14.88 -18.86 -21.29
CA GLU A 625 -14.76 -19.02 -22.74
C GLU A 625 -16.11 -19.26 -23.44
N LEU A 626 -17.02 -20.03 -22.82
CA LEU A 626 -18.40 -20.18 -23.26
C LEU A 626 -19.13 -18.83 -23.25
N SER A 627 -19.00 -18.05 -22.18
CA SER A 627 -19.60 -16.71 -22.09
C SER A 627 -19.16 -15.81 -23.24
N ILE A 628 -17.86 -15.68 -23.48
CA ILE A 628 -17.37 -14.77 -24.53
C ILE A 628 -17.76 -15.31 -25.92
N SER A 629 -17.92 -16.62 -26.10
CA SER A 629 -18.44 -17.20 -27.36
C SER A 629 -19.94 -16.90 -27.55
N LEU A 630 -20.71 -16.83 -26.47
CA LEU A 630 -22.13 -16.46 -26.48
C LEU A 630 -22.39 -14.96 -26.68
N MET A 631 -21.40 -14.08 -26.46
CA MET A 631 -21.55 -12.62 -26.62
C MET A 631 -22.09 -12.22 -28.00
N ASP A 632 -21.68 -12.93 -29.05
CA ASP A 632 -22.06 -12.62 -30.44
C ASP A 632 -23.47 -13.09 -30.81
N ILE A 633 -24.10 -13.94 -29.98
CA ILE A 633 -25.43 -14.53 -30.25
C ILE A 633 -26.48 -14.11 -29.20
N ASN A 634 -26.14 -14.20 -27.92
CA ASN A 634 -27.07 -13.90 -26.83
C ASN A 634 -26.32 -13.42 -25.56
N LYS A 635 -26.24 -12.10 -25.41
CA LYS A 635 -25.61 -11.42 -24.26
C LYS A 635 -26.19 -11.86 -22.90
N ASN A 636 -27.48 -12.19 -22.81
CA ASN A 636 -28.10 -12.61 -21.55
C ASN A 636 -27.58 -13.98 -21.08
N TRP A 637 -27.47 -14.95 -22.00
CA TRP A 637 -26.88 -16.25 -21.70
C TRP A 637 -25.38 -16.18 -21.45
N ALA A 638 -24.66 -15.29 -22.15
CA ALA A 638 -23.29 -14.94 -21.79
C ALA A 638 -23.20 -14.44 -20.34
N ASN A 639 -24.10 -13.53 -19.92
CA ASN A 639 -24.12 -12.95 -18.58
C ASN A 639 -24.33 -14.03 -17.49
N VAL A 640 -25.18 -15.03 -17.74
CA VAL A 640 -25.34 -16.20 -16.85
C VAL A 640 -24.05 -17.03 -16.76
N CYS A 641 -23.37 -17.26 -17.88
CA CYS A 641 -22.12 -18.03 -17.92
C CYS A 641 -20.98 -17.32 -17.20
N ILE A 642 -20.80 -16.00 -17.39
CA ILE A 642 -19.76 -15.26 -16.67
C ILE A 642 -20.07 -15.17 -15.17
N ASN A 643 -21.34 -15.00 -14.76
CA ASN A 643 -21.73 -15.06 -13.34
C ASN A 643 -21.35 -16.41 -12.70
N LYS A 644 -21.52 -17.51 -13.44
CA LYS A 644 -21.10 -18.84 -12.98
C LYS A 644 -19.57 -18.95 -12.87
N SER A 645 -18.82 -18.38 -13.80
CA SER A 645 -17.36 -18.30 -13.75
C SER A 645 -16.87 -17.50 -12.54
N ILE A 646 -17.41 -16.32 -12.27
CA ILE A 646 -17.10 -15.49 -11.08
C ILE A 646 -17.39 -16.26 -9.79
N HIS A 647 -18.52 -16.96 -9.72
CA HIS A 647 -18.88 -17.72 -8.53
C HIS A 647 -17.91 -18.88 -8.26
N LEU A 648 -17.29 -19.46 -9.30
CA LEU A 648 -16.27 -20.51 -9.17
C LEU A 648 -14.88 -19.95 -8.88
N ASN A 649 -14.51 -18.80 -9.47
CA ASN A 649 -13.26 -18.10 -9.19
C ASN A 649 -13.48 -16.57 -9.13
N PRO A 650 -13.77 -15.99 -7.95
CA PRO A 650 -14.15 -14.58 -7.82
C PRO A 650 -12.98 -13.62 -7.94
N ARG A 651 -11.74 -14.13 -8.06
CA ARG A 651 -10.55 -13.30 -8.27
C ARG A 651 -10.02 -13.36 -9.70
N ASP A 652 -10.53 -14.25 -10.57
CA ASP A 652 -9.96 -14.40 -11.91
C ASP A 652 -9.98 -13.06 -12.69
N PRO A 653 -8.80 -12.53 -13.07
CA PRO A 653 -8.67 -11.16 -13.60
C PRO A 653 -9.39 -10.99 -14.94
N ILE A 654 -9.34 -12.01 -15.79
CA ILE A 654 -10.00 -11.98 -17.10
C ILE A 654 -11.52 -12.09 -16.92
N THR A 655 -12.00 -12.91 -15.99
CA THR A 655 -13.43 -13.03 -15.66
C THR A 655 -13.99 -11.73 -15.10
N LEU A 656 -13.28 -11.10 -14.16
CA LEU A 656 -13.64 -9.77 -13.62
C LEU A 656 -13.69 -8.73 -14.74
N LEU A 657 -12.69 -8.70 -15.63
CA LEU A 657 -12.64 -7.79 -16.76
C LEU A 657 -13.79 -8.02 -17.76
N CYS A 658 -14.06 -9.27 -18.13
CA CYS A 658 -15.20 -9.61 -18.99
C CYS A 658 -16.51 -9.12 -18.37
N LYS A 659 -16.73 -9.37 -17.08
CA LYS A 659 -17.95 -8.95 -16.39
C LYS A 659 -18.09 -7.42 -16.31
N GLY A 660 -17.04 -6.70 -15.91
CA GLY A 660 -17.03 -5.25 -15.88
C GLY A 660 -17.29 -4.64 -17.26
N SER A 661 -16.71 -5.23 -18.31
CA SER A 661 -16.92 -4.81 -19.71
C SER A 661 -18.35 -5.08 -20.20
N MET A 662 -18.99 -6.18 -19.78
CA MET A 662 -20.39 -6.47 -20.11
C MET A 662 -21.36 -5.51 -19.43
N LEU A 663 -21.11 -5.20 -18.15
CA LEU A 663 -21.92 -4.26 -17.37
C LEU A 663 -21.73 -2.81 -17.81
N LEU A 664 -20.55 -2.41 -18.29
CA LEU A 664 -20.28 -1.07 -18.81
C LEU A 664 -21.26 -0.64 -19.92
N GLU A 665 -21.76 -1.59 -20.71
CA GLU A 665 -22.75 -1.35 -21.76
C GLU A 665 -24.20 -1.24 -21.22
N GLU A 666 -24.42 -1.55 -19.95
CA GLU A 666 -25.71 -1.47 -19.24
C GLU A 666 -25.72 -0.28 -18.27
N ASP A 667 -24.73 -0.21 -17.37
CA ASP A 667 -24.56 0.84 -16.36
C ASP A 667 -23.08 0.97 -15.94
N PHE A 668 -22.60 2.21 -15.85
CA PHE A 668 -21.26 2.53 -15.37
C PHE A 668 -21.05 2.19 -13.89
N GLU A 669 -22.08 2.39 -13.05
CA GLU A 669 -21.97 2.20 -11.59
C GLU A 669 -21.89 0.71 -11.22
N LEU A 670 -22.62 -0.16 -11.93
CA LEU A 670 -22.53 -1.61 -11.75
C LEU A 670 -21.19 -2.18 -12.23
N ALA A 671 -20.55 -1.52 -13.20
CA ALA A 671 -19.25 -1.92 -13.73
C ALA A 671 -18.06 -1.52 -12.82
N GLU A 672 -18.17 -0.40 -12.09
CA GLU A 672 -17.07 0.18 -11.28
C GLU A 672 -16.40 -0.83 -10.31
N PRO A 673 -17.15 -1.61 -9.49
CA PRO A 673 -16.54 -2.52 -8.52
C PRO A 673 -15.63 -3.58 -9.15
N PHE A 674 -15.85 -3.93 -10.42
CA PHE A 674 -15.01 -4.90 -11.15
C PHE A 674 -13.67 -4.28 -11.56
N PHE A 675 -13.65 -3.01 -11.96
CA PHE A 675 -12.41 -2.29 -12.28
C PHE A 675 -11.63 -1.90 -11.01
N GLU A 676 -12.31 -1.54 -9.92
CA GLU A 676 -11.68 -1.36 -8.60
C GLU A 676 -11.05 -2.67 -8.08
N ALA A 677 -11.75 -3.81 -8.22
CA ALA A 677 -11.24 -5.11 -7.83
C ALA A 677 -10.00 -5.52 -8.65
N ILE A 678 -9.97 -5.21 -9.95
CA ILE A 678 -8.80 -5.41 -10.82
C ILE A 678 -7.60 -4.61 -10.31
N LEU A 679 -7.75 -3.31 -10.08
CA LEU A 679 -6.67 -2.44 -9.57
C LEU A 679 -6.17 -2.91 -8.20
N SER A 680 -7.08 -3.42 -7.35
CA SER A 680 -6.77 -3.89 -6.00
C SER A 680 -6.08 -5.26 -5.96
N PHE A 681 -6.49 -6.21 -6.82
CA PHE A 681 -5.96 -7.58 -6.81
C PHE A 681 -4.75 -7.77 -7.73
N TYR A 682 -4.58 -6.94 -8.77
CA TYR A 682 -3.54 -7.10 -9.79
C TYR A 682 -2.68 -5.84 -9.97
N PRO A 683 -1.99 -5.35 -8.93
CA PRO A 683 -1.28 -4.07 -8.96
C PRO A 683 -0.11 -3.99 -9.94
N TYR A 684 0.44 -5.13 -10.36
CA TYR A 684 1.59 -5.19 -11.29
C TYR A 684 1.20 -5.56 -12.73
N TRP A 685 -0.08 -5.84 -13.03
CA TRP A 685 -0.48 -6.19 -14.39
C TRP A 685 -0.83 -4.93 -15.20
N SER A 686 0.21 -4.37 -15.80
CA SER A 686 0.21 -3.21 -16.70
C SER A 686 -0.98 -3.13 -17.66
N THR A 687 -1.26 -4.20 -18.42
CA THR A 687 -2.31 -4.23 -19.45
C THR A 687 -3.69 -3.91 -18.85
N VAL A 688 -4.03 -4.49 -17.71
CA VAL A 688 -5.38 -4.30 -17.13
C VAL A 688 -5.51 -2.97 -16.40
N TRP A 689 -4.41 -2.38 -15.92
CA TRP A 689 -4.39 -0.99 -15.44
C TRP A 689 -4.63 0.01 -16.56
N VAL A 690 -4.04 -0.21 -17.74
CA VAL A 690 -4.33 0.60 -18.95
C VAL A 690 -5.80 0.47 -19.36
N ILE A 691 -6.39 -0.72 -19.23
CA ILE A 691 -7.83 -0.95 -19.46
C ILE A 691 -8.71 -0.24 -18.42
N ALA A 692 -8.33 -0.26 -17.14
CA ALA A 692 -9.06 0.46 -16.09
C ALA A 692 -9.00 1.99 -16.31
N SER A 693 -7.85 2.52 -16.75
CA SER A 693 -7.75 3.90 -17.24
C SER A 693 -8.76 4.18 -18.36
N ALA A 694 -8.84 3.32 -19.38
CA ALA A 694 -9.81 3.47 -20.47
C ALA A 694 -11.28 3.44 -20.01
N TYR A 695 -11.62 2.65 -18.98
CA TYR A 695 -12.93 2.68 -18.33
C TYR A 695 -13.23 4.05 -17.70
N TYR A 696 -12.31 4.61 -16.90
CA TYR A 696 -12.51 5.92 -16.29
C TYR A 696 -12.55 7.07 -17.32
N ILE A 697 -11.80 6.98 -18.42
CA ILE A 697 -11.94 7.88 -19.59
C ILE A 697 -13.36 7.78 -20.17
N LYS A 698 -13.88 6.55 -20.37
CA LYS A 698 -15.22 6.33 -20.95
C LYS A 698 -16.35 6.92 -20.09
N ARG A 699 -16.18 6.92 -18.76
CA ARG A 699 -17.10 7.54 -17.78
C ARG A 699 -16.91 9.06 -17.64
N GLY A 700 -15.85 9.64 -18.21
CA GLY A 700 -15.54 11.08 -18.10
C GLY A 700 -14.75 11.48 -16.84
N LEU A 701 -14.23 10.51 -16.08
CA LEU A 701 -13.44 10.73 -14.87
C LEU A 701 -11.94 10.81 -15.21
N PHE A 702 -11.57 11.84 -15.97
CA PHE A 702 -10.22 11.98 -16.54
C PHE A 702 -9.10 12.03 -15.49
N GLU A 703 -9.32 12.71 -14.36
CA GLU A 703 -8.33 12.78 -13.28
C GLU A 703 -7.98 11.41 -12.68
N VAL A 704 -8.95 10.51 -12.59
CA VAL A 704 -8.74 9.15 -12.06
C VAL A 704 -7.92 8.33 -13.06
N SER A 705 -8.28 8.43 -14.35
CA SER A 705 -7.49 7.84 -15.45
C SER A 705 -6.04 8.34 -15.46
N ASP A 706 -5.81 9.65 -15.36
CA ASP A 706 -4.46 10.22 -15.42
C ASP A 706 -3.63 9.81 -14.20
N LYS A 707 -4.22 9.72 -12.99
CA LYS A 707 -3.58 9.14 -11.79
C LYS A 707 -3.22 7.66 -11.99
N ILE A 708 -4.13 6.84 -12.54
CA ILE A 708 -3.85 5.44 -12.87
C ILE A 708 -2.67 5.34 -13.83
N MET A 709 -2.64 6.16 -14.89
CA MET A 709 -1.56 6.15 -15.88
C MET A 709 -0.23 6.70 -15.36
N GLU A 710 -0.25 7.63 -14.40
CA GLU A 710 0.95 8.04 -13.67
C GLU A 710 1.53 6.87 -12.85
N ILE A 711 0.67 6.11 -12.16
CA ILE A 711 1.09 4.91 -11.41
C ILE A 711 1.61 3.82 -12.35
N VAL A 712 0.95 3.55 -13.48
CA VAL A 712 1.47 2.64 -14.52
C VAL A 712 2.87 3.07 -14.96
N LYS A 713 3.09 4.35 -15.23
CA LYS A 713 4.42 4.87 -15.61
C LYS A 713 5.46 4.69 -14.50
N LYS A 714 5.09 4.84 -13.22
CA LYS A 714 5.97 4.58 -12.06
C LYS A 714 6.33 3.10 -11.92
N ILE A 715 5.35 2.19 -12.00
CA ILE A 715 5.57 0.73 -11.96
C ILE A 715 6.61 0.31 -13.02
N PHE A 716 6.53 0.88 -14.22
CA PHE A 716 7.52 0.63 -15.28
C PHE A 716 8.87 1.33 -15.07
N ALA A 717 8.89 2.54 -14.50
CA ALA A 717 10.12 3.29 -14.25
C ALA A 717 10.96 2.70 -13.09
N GLU A 718 10.31 2.06 -12.13
CA GLU A 718 10.92 1.43 -10.95
C GLU A 718 11.51 0.03 -11.24
N ALA A 719 11.46 -0.42 -12.50
CA ALA A 719 12.13 -1.62 -13.00
C ALA A 719 11.83 -2.93 -12.23
N LEU A 720 10.59 -3.10 -11.77
CA LEU A 720 10.01 -4.41 -11.43
C LEU A 720 9.77 -5.20 -12.74
N ASN A 721 10.86 -5.54 -13.42
CA ASN A 721 10.89 -5.89 -14.85
C ASN A 721 10.50 -7.35 -15.17
N ASP A 722 10.23 -8.18 -14.17
CA ASP A 722 9.43 -9.37 -14.38
C ASP A 722 7.95 -8.96 -14.42
N GLU A 723 7.46 -8.53 -15.59
CA GLU A 723 6.03 -8.67 -15.86
C GLU A 723 5.68 -10.13 -15.59
N PRO A 724 4.76 -10.42 -14.65
CA PRO A 724 4.65 -11.76 -14.06
C PRO A 724 4.21 -12.77 -15.11
N TYR A 725 5.15 -13.53 -15.67
CA TYR A 725 5.04 -14.78 -16.45
C TYR A 725 3.72 -15.08 -17.22
N PHE A 726 3.05 -14.06 -17.74
CA PHE A 726 1.88 -14.14 -18.61
C PHE A 726 2.24 -13.61 -20.01
N PRO A 727 3.12 -14.29 -20.76
CA PRO A 727 3.41 -13.94 -22.16
C PRO A 727 2.13 -14.16 -22.98
N ARG A 728 1.32 -13.10 -23.10
CA ARG A 728 0.00 -13.04 -23.76
C ARG A 728 -0.77 -14.35 -23.67
N ALA A 729 -1.05 -14.82 -22.46
CA ALA A 729 -1.73 -16.10 -22.27
C ALA A 729 -3.09 -16.16 -23.02
N TRP A 730 -3.74 -14.99 -23.15
CA TRP A 730 -4.97 -14.78 -23.92
C TRP A 730 -4.86 -15.09 -25.42
N ASP A 731 -3.69 -14.97 -26.05
CA ASP A 731 -3.47 -15.36 -27.46
C ASP A 731 -3.73 -16.87 -27.65
N ARG A 732 -3.42 -17.68 -26.62
CA ARG A 732 -3.65 -19.14 -26.60
C ARG A 732 -5.04 -19.53 -26.10
N GLU A 733 -5.69 -18.68 -25.32
CA GLU A 733 -7.02 -18.95 -24.73
C GLU A 733 -8.16 -18.52 -25.64
N PHE A 734 -8.13 -17.29 -26.16
CA PHE A 734 -9.22 -16.76 -26.98
C PHE A 734 -8.94 -16.92 -28.48
N GLY A 735 -7.67 -17.08 -28.86
CA GLY A 735 -7.25 -17.36 -30.25
C GLY A 735 -7.21 -16.11 -31.13
N ASP A 736 -6.64 -16.28 -32.33
CA ASP A 736 -6.43 -15.21 -33.31
C ASP A 736 -7.62 -15.18 -34.31
N TRP A 737 -8.56 -14.23 -34.13
CA TRP A 737 -9.74 -14.06 -35.03
C TRP A 737 -9.49 -13.10 -36.20
N TRP A 738 -8.23 -12.65 -36.32
CA TRP A 738 -7.65 -11.76 -37.32
C TRP A 738 -6.13 -11.96 -37.28
N ASP A 739 -5.42 -11.38 -38.24
CA ASP A 739 -3.96 -11.40 -38.26
C ASP A 739 -3.36 -10.57 -37.12
N ASN A 740 -2.51 -11.17 -36.30
CA ASN A 740 -1.95 -10.51 -35.12
C ASN A 740 -1.29 -9.17 -35.49
N THR A 741 -1.81 -8.09 -34.90
CA THR A 741 -1.16 -6.77 -34.99
C THR A 741 0.23 -6.89 -34.37
N PRO A 742 1.33 -6.61 -35.10
CA PRO A 742 2.68 -6.74 -34.58
C PRO A 742 2.99 -5.55 -33.66
N LEU A 743 2.60 -5.68 -32.39
CA LEU A 743 2.90 -4.68 -31.36
C LEU A 743 4.32 -4.93 -30.83
N LEU A 744 5.22 -4.01 -31.15
CA LEU A 744 6.63 -4.10 -30.80
C LEU A 744 6.91 -3.43 -29.44
N PRO A 745 7.95 -3.87 -28.70
CA PRO A 745 8.42 -3.16 -27.52
C PRO A 745 8.66 -1.67 -27.83
N GLY A 746 8.02 -0.78 -27.08
CA GLY A 746 8.06 0.67 -27.30
C GLY A 746 6.85 1.27 -28.01
N MET A 747 5.92 0.47 -28.55
CA MET A 747 4.60 0.97 -28.98
C MET A 747 3.73 1.37 -27.77
N SER A 748 2.70 2.19 -27.99
CA SER A 748 1.77 2.58 -26.90
C SER A 748 1.04 1.34 -26.37
N ARG A 749 1.09 1.16 -25.05
CA ARG A 749 0.47 0.04 -24.30
C ARG A 749 -1.05 -0.01 -24.43
N TYR A 750 -1.67 1.10 -24.84
CA TYR A 750 -3.08 1.11 -25.20
C TYR A 750 -3.39 0.19 -26.40
N TYR A 751 -2.43 -0.10 -27.29
CA TYR A 751 -2.65 -1.06 -28.37
C TYR A 751 -2.68 -2.51 -27.87
N ASP A 752 -1.84 -2.89 -26.88
CA ASP A 752 -1.90 -4.23 -26.25
C ASP A 752 -3.22 -4.40 -25.49
N ALA A 753 -3.64 -3.36 -24.76
CA ALA A 753 -4.93 -3.31 -24.10
C ALA A 753 -6.09 -3.42 -25.11
N ALA A 754 -6.02 -2.74 -26.26
CA ALA A 754 -7.04 -2.80 -27.30
C ALA A 754 -7.15 -4.20 -27.94
N ASP A 755 -6.04 -4.84 -28.30
CA ASP A 755 -6.06 -6.19 -28.88
C ASP A 755 -6.67 -7.22 -27.90
N PHE A 756 -6.31 -7.14 -26.61
CA PHE A 756 -6.91 -7.98 -25.57
C PHE A 756 -8.41 -7.71 -25.38
N LEU A 757 -8.84 -6.44 -25.35
CA LEU A 757 -10.26 -6.05 -25.24
C LEU A 757 -11.10 -6.56 -26.42
N LEU A 758 -10.56 -6.50 -27.65
CA LEU A 758 -11.23 -7.03 -28.83
C LEU A 758 -11.43 -8.56 -28.73
N ARG A 759 -10.44 -9.30 -28.20
CA ARG A 759 -10.50 -10.76 -27.97
C ARG A 759 -11.50 -11.18 -26.87
N ILE A 760 -11.96 -10.24 -26.04
CA ILE A 760 -13.04 -10.48 -25.08
C ILE A 760 -14.37 -9.82 -25.45
N ARG A 761 -14.50 -9.30 -26.69
CA ARG A 761 -15.66 -8.55 -27.21
C ARG A 761 -15.98 -7.23 -26.48
N ALA A 762 -15.04 -6.67 -25.74
CA ALA A 762 -15.17 -5.37 -25.06
C ALA A 762 -14.88 -4.18 -26.00
N ILE A 763 -15.60 -4.10 -27.12
CA ILE A 763 -15.27 -3.19 -28.24
C ILE A 763 -15.33 -1.72 -27.82
N SER A 764 -16.27 -1.35 -26.95
CA SER A 764 -16.47 0.01 -26.45
C SER A 764 -15.26 0.58 -25.68
N LEU A 765 -14.52 -0.27 -24.98
CA LEU A 765 -13.25 0.08 -24.33
C LEU A 765 -12.08 0.02 -25.31
N ALA A 766 -12.09 -0.94 -26.25
CA ALA A 766 -11.04 -1.04 -27.27
C ALA A 766 -10.93 0.23 -28.11
N GLU A 767 -12.06 0.88 -28.44
CA GLU A 767 -12.10 2.18 -29.12
C GLU A 767 -11.49 3.33 -28.29
N VAL A 768 -11.68 3.33 -26.97
CA VAL A 768 -11.04 4.33 -26.09
C VAL A 768 -9.53 4.10 -26.04
N CYS A 769 -9.10 2.84 -25.95
CA CYS A 769 -7.70 2.47 -26.02
C CYS A 769 -7.08 2.86 -27.37
N THR A 770 -7.67 2.53 -28.52
CA THR A 770 -7.10 2.90 -29.83
C THR A 770 -7.05 4.41 -30.03
N ALA A 771 -8.07 5.16 -29.58
CA ALA A 771 -8.07 6.62 -29.60
C ALA A 771 -6.99 7.23 -28.69
N ARG A 772 -6.75 6.67 -27.50
CA ARG A 772 -5.68 7.17 -26.60
C ARG A 772 -4.28 6.79 -27.09
N GLY A 773 -4.13 5.60 -27.68
CA GLY A 773 -2.91 5.17 -28.36
C GLY A 773 -2.53 6.08 -29.53
N LEU A 774 -3.51 6.53 -30.33
CA LEU A 774 -3.32 7.54 -31.38
C LEU A 774 -2.76 8.86 -30.81
N ILE A 775 -3.26 9.32 -29.67
CA ILE A 775 -2.80 10.58 -29.04
C ILE A 775 -1.35 10.44 -28.56
N GLU A 776 -0.96 9.28 -28.04
CA GLU A 776 0.42 9.04 -27.55
C GLU A 776 1.43 8.75 -28.66
N ALA A 777 1.11 7.81 -29.57
CA ALA A 777 2.04 7.27 -30.56
C ALA A 777 1.92 7.92 -31.96
N LYS A 778 0.96 8.84 -32.14
CA LYS A 778 0.48 9.33 -33.45
C LYS A 778 -0.10 8.19 -34.29
N GLU A 779 -0.40 8.49 -35.55
CA GLU A 779 -0.91 7.50 -36.50
C GLU A 779 0.13 6.41 -36.77
N SER A 780 -0.35 5.17 -36.90
CA SER A 780 0.45 4.01 -37.25
C SER A 780 -0.41 2.98 -38.00
N ALA A 781 0.23 2.07 -38.74
CA ALA A 781 -0.49 0.96 -39.36
C ALA A 781 -1.22 0.05 -38.34
N ALA A 782 -0.65 -0.09 -37.13
CA ALA A 782 -1.30 -0.80 -36.02
C ALA A 782 -2.58 -0.11 -35.54
N TYR A 783 -2.59 1.23 -35.47
CA TYR A 783 -3.80 2.01 -35.17
C TYR A 783 -4.91 1.78 -36.19
N PHE A 784 -4.61 1.91 -37.49
CA PHE A 784 -5.61 1.72 -38.55
C PHE A 784 -6.18 0.29 -38.55
N HIS A 785 -5.35 -0.72 -38.25
CA HIS A 785 -5.79 -2.11 -38.12
C HIS A 785 -6.73 -2.32 -36.93
N LEU A 786 -6.33 -1.89 -35.72
CA LEU A 786 -7.15 -2.04 -34.51
C LEU A 786 -8.47 -1.26 -34.60
N LEU A 787 -8.46 -0.06 -35.19
CA LEU A 787 -9.68 0.72 -35.45
C LEU A 787 -10.61 0.01 -36.44
N ALA A 788 -10.08 -0.48 -37.56
CA ALA A 788 -10.87 -1.23 -38.53
C ALA A 788 -11.42 -2.54 -37.93
N LEU A 789 -10.71 -3.18 -36.99
CA LEU A 789 -11.23 -4.30 -36.22
C LEU A 789 -12.40 -3.89 -35.33
N CYS A 790 -12.34 -2.76 -34.61
CA CYS A 790 -13.49 -2.24 -33.86
C CYS A 790 -14.74 -2.10 -34.74
N CYS A 791 -14.61 -1.43 -35.90
CA CYS A 791 -15.70 -1.28 -36.88
C CYS A 791 -16.20 -2.64 -37.41
N ARG A 792 -15.30 -3.55 -37.78
CA ARG A 792 -15.65 -4.88 -38.31
C ARG A 792 -16.43 -5.70 -37.28
N LEU A 793 -16.01 -5.68 -36.01
CA LEU A 793 -16.66 -6.45 -34.94
C LEU A 793 -18.04 -5.89 -34.55
N LYS A 794 -18.27 -4.59 -34.73
CA LYS A 794 -19.62 -3.99 -34.63
C LYS A 794 -20.55 -4.31 -35.81
N GLY A 795 -20.03 -4.90 -36.89
CA GLY A 795 -20.75 -5.11 -38.14
C GLY A 795 -20.65 -3.96 -39.15
N ASN A 796 -19.95 -2.87 -38.84
CA ASN A 796 -19.74 -1.72 -39.72
C ASN A 796 -18.63 -2.00 -40.75
N ILE A 797 -18.87 -2.95 -41.65
CA ILE A 797 -17.87 -3.43 -42.63
C ILE A 797 -17.39 -2.32 -43.58
N VAL A 798 -18.24 -1.33 -43.90
CA VAL A 798 -17.90 -0.21 -44.79
C VAL A 798 -16.90 0.76 -44.14
N GLU A 799 -17.07 1.07 -42.84
CA GLU A 799 -16.14 1.91 -42.10
C GLU A 799 -14.80 1.20 -41.88
N ALA A 800 -14.83 -0.11 -41.62
CA ALA A 800 -13.63 -0.94 -41.54
C ALA A 800 -12.80 -0.88 -42.83
N LEU A 801 -13.44 -0.94 -44.01
CA LEU A 801 -12.77 -0.77 -45.31
C LEU A 801 -12.18 0.63 -45.49
N CYS A 802 -12.90 1.68 -45.09
CA CYS A 802 -12.40 3.04 -45.17
C CYS A 802 -11.09 3.20 -44.38
N HIS A 803 -11.05 2.68 -43.14
CA HIS A 803 -9.87 2.76 -42.29
C HIS A 803 -8.71 1.85 -42.73
N THR A 804 -8.96 0.64 -43.25
CA THR A 804 -7.88 -0.17 -43.83
C THR A 804 -7.28 0.49 -45.07
N GLN A 805 -8.12 1.03 -45.97
CA GLN A 805 -7.67 1.74 -47.17
C GLN A 805 -6.81 2.96 -46.83
N GLN A 806 -7.24 3.80 -45.89
CA GLN A 806 -6.45 4.94 -45.40
C GLN A 806 -5.10 4.51 -44.81
N GLY A 807 -5.07 3.40 -44.06
CA GLY A 807 -3.82 2.84 -43.53
C GLY A 807 -2.88 2.36 -44.64
N ILE A 808 -3.42 1.70 -45.67
CA ILE A 808 -2.66 1.19 -46.82
C ILE A 808 -2.13 2.34 -47.70
N GLU A 809 -2.93 3.39 -47.93
CA GLU A 809 -2.50 4.59 -48.68
C GLU A 809 -1.33 5.31 -48.02
N ARG A 810 -1.26 5.30 -46.68
CA ARG A 810 -0.23 6.01 -45.90
C ARG A 810 1.03 5.19 -45.60
N TYR A 811 0.87 3.90 -45.30
CA TYR A 811 1.97 3.02 -44.86
C TYR A 811 2.33 1.91 -45.85
N GLY A 812 1.61 1.81 -46.97
CA GLY A 812 1.88 0.86 -48.05
C GLY A 812 1.22 -0.51 -47.88
N GLU A 813 1.69 -1.45 -48.68
CA GLU A 813 1.13 -2.80 -48.83
C GLU A 813 1.47 -3.70 -47.63
N ILE A 814 0.76 -3.50 -46.50
CA ILE A 814 0.99 -4.23 -45.24
C ILE A 814 0.04 -5.42 -45.12
N ASN A 815 0.61 -6.62 -44.90
CA ASN A 815 -0.09 -7.91 -44.94
C ASN A 815 -1.38 -7.95 -44.09
N TYR A 816 -1.33 -7.55 -42.81
CA TYR A 816 -2.48 -7.61 -41.89
C TYR A 816 -3.57 -6.57 -42.21
N LEU A 817 -3.22 -5.44 -42.84
CA LEU A 817 -4.22 -4.48 -43.34
C LEU A 817 -4.90 -5.03 -44.60
N ARG A 818 -4.13 -5.64 -45.52
CA ARG A 818 -4.66 -6.22 -46.75
C ARG A 818 -5.49 -7.48 -46.53
N SER A 819 -5.15 -8.31 -45.53
CA SER A 819 -5.99 -9.46 -45.16
C SER A 819 -7.31 -9.00 -44.53
N LEU A 820 -7.29 -8.01 -43.63
CA LEU A 820 -8.50 -7.43 -43.05
C LEU A 820 -9.39 -6.76 -44.12
N GLU A 821 -8.79 -6.04 -45.06
CA GLU A 821 -9.51 -5.47 -46.21
C GLU A 821 -10.14 -6.58 -47.07
N ALA A 822 -9.40 -7.65 -47.37
CA ALA A 822 -9.90 -8.79 -48.14
C ALA A 822 -11.06 -9.51 -47.44
N GLU A 823 -10.99 -9.70 -46.11
CA GLU A 823 -12.09 -10.22 -45.30
C GLU A 823 -13.34 -9.33 -45.38
N CYS A 824 -13.17 -8.01 -45.28
CA CYS A 824 -14.27 -7.06 -45.37
C CYS A 824 -14.90 -7.04 -46.78
N TYR A 825 -14.10 -7.09 -47.85
CA TYR A 825 -14.61 -7.25 -49.21
C TYR A 825 -15.37 -8.57 -49.40
N TYR A 826 -14.86 -9.66 -48.83
CA TYR A 826 -15.54 -10.97 -48.86
C TYR A 826 -16.89 -10.90 -48.13
N LYS A 827 -16.96 -10.26 -46.95
CA LYS A 827 -18.22 -10.03 -46.20
C LYS A 827 -19.20 -9.12 -46.95
N LEU A 828 -18.74 -8.20 -47.81
CA LEU A 828 -19.59 -7.42 -48.73
C LEU A 828 -19.93 -8.15 -50.04
N GLY A 829 -19.48 -9.40 -50.25
CA GLY A 829 -19.71 -10.15 -51.48
C GLY A 829 -18.84 -9.71 -52.68
N LYS A 830 -17.93 -8.75 -52.51
CA LYS A 830 -17.02 -8.22 -53.54
C LYS A 830 -15.84 -9.16 -53.78
N ARG A 831 -16.10 -10.33 -54.38
CA ARG A 831 -15.11 -11.41 -54.53
C ARG A 831 -13.87 -11.02 -55.33
N THR A 832 -14.00 -10.21 -56.39
CA THR A 832 -12.87 -9.73 -57.21
C THR A 832 -11.88 -8.91 -56.40
N ASP A 833 -12.40 -8.01 -55.57
CA ASP A 833 -11.62 -7.06 -54.80
C ASP A 833 -10.96 -7.78 -53.61
N ALA A 834 -11.67 -8.76 -53.03
CA ALA A 834 -11.12 -9.69 -52.04
C ALA A 834 -9.96 -10.54 -52.61
N ILE A 835 -10.08 -11.09 -53.83
CA ILE A 835 -9.00 -11.82 -54.52
C ILE A 835 -7.75 -10.93 -54.63
N ALA A 836 -7.90 -9.74 -55.22
CA ALA A 836 -6.79 -8.82 -55.44
C ALA A 836 -6.12 -8.37 -54.12
N SER A 837 -6.90 -8.29 -53.03
CA SER A 837 -6.38 -7.92 -51.70
C SER A 837 -5.67 -9.10 -51.01
N PHE A 838 -6.17 -10.34 -51.13
CA PHE A 838 -5.49 -11.54 -50.63
C PHE A 838 -4.18 -11.83 -51.37
N ASP A 839 -4.13 -11.63 -52.68
CA ASP A 839 -2.91 -11.82 -53.47
C ASP A 839 -1.80 -10.82 -53.07
N LYS A 840 -2.18 -9.59 -52.68
CA LYS A 840 -1.27 -8.57 -52.13
C LYS A 840 -0.80 -8.88 -50.70
N ALA A 841 -1.67 -9.49 -49.87
CA ALA A 841 -1.33 -9.86 -48.49
C ALA A 841 -0.36 -11.07 -48.40
N GLY A 842 -0.26 -11.88 -49.45
CA GLY A 842 0.72 -12.96 -49.58
C GLY A 842 0.40 -14.23 -48.80
N SER A 843 1.43 -14.84 -48.17
CA SER A 843 1.36 -16.15 -47.51
C SER A 843 1.71 -16.13 -46.01
N CYS A 844 1.96 -14.94 -45.45
CA CYS A 844 2.31 -14.73 -44.04
C CYS A 844 1.07 -14.33 -43.21
N ILE A 845 -0.05 -15.01 -43.45
CA ILE A 845 -1.39 -14.68 -42.96
C ILE A 845 -1.90 -15.86 -42.10
N GLY A 846 -2.84 -15.59 -41.19
CA GLY A 846 -3.47 -16.55 -40.29
C GLY A 846 -4.34 -17.59 -41.00
N ALA A 847 -4.62 -18.69 -40.30
CA ALA A 847 -5.31 -19.85 -40.88
C ALA A 847 -6.70 -19.52 -41.45
N TYR A 848 -7.46 -18.64 -40.78
CA TYR A 848 -8.79 -18.22 -41.22
C TYR A 848 -8.74 -17.50 -42.59
N SER A 849 -7.92 -16.45 -42.70
CA SER A 849 -7.78 -15.64 -43.90
C SER A 849 -7.15 -16.44 -45.06
N ILE A 850 -6.23 -17.38 -44.76
CA ILE A 850 -5.76 -18.36 -45.76
C ILE A 850 -6.93 -19.22 -46.25
N LEU A 851 -7.75 -19.80 -45.36
CA LEU A 851 -8.87 -20.66 -45.75
C LEU A 851 -9.90 -19.91 -46.61
N LEU A 852 -10.23 -18.66 -46.28
CA LEU A 852 -11.06 -17.79 -47.13
C LEU A 852 -10.47 -17.63 -48.54
N SER A 853 -9.16 -17.37 -48.64
CA SER A 853 -8.45 -17.17 -49.91
C SER A 853 -8.39 -18.41 -50.82
N ILE A 854 -8.66 -19.62 -50.31
CA ILE A 854 -8.60 -20.86 -51.12
C ILE A 854 -9.69 -20.90 -52.18
N SER A 855 -10.91 -20.47 -51.83
CA SER A 855 -12.04 -20.36 -52.76
C SER A 855 -11.78 -19.42 -53.95
N CYS A 856 -10.69 -18.66 -53.85
CA CYS A 856 -10.28 -17.56 -54.70
C CYS A 856 -8.95 -17.83 -55.45
N LYS A 857 -8.26 -18.95 -55.20
CA LYS A 857 -6.93 -19.28 -55.75
C LYS A 857 -7.00 -20.31 -56.88
N GLU A 858 -6.07 -20.21 -57.83
CA GLU A 858 -5.85 -21.24 -58.85
C GLU A 858 -5.65 -22.61 -58.20
N ALA A 859 -6.32 -23.66 -58.71
CA ALA A 859 -6.30 -24.99 -58.12
C ALA A 859 -4.86 -25.49 -57.84
N GLN A 860 -3.93 -25.34 -58.78
CA GLN A 860 -2.55 -25.80 -58.60
C GLN A 860 -1.85 -25.17 -57.38
N ARG A 861 -2.09 -23.88 -57.10
CA ARG A 861 -1.54 -23.17 -55.93
C ARG A 861 -2.31 -23.47 -54.64
N ALA A 862 -3.64 -23.61 -54.72
CA ALA A 862 -4.49 -23.86 -53.55
C ALA A 862 -4.04 -25.08 -52.71
N ARG A 863 -3.68 -26.19 -53.36
CA ARG A 863 -3.21 -27.41 -52.68
C ARG A 863 -1.86 -27.25 -51.99
N SER A 864 -0.91 -26.51 -52.57
CA SER A 864 0.39 -26.29 -51.90
C SER A 864 0.21 -25.43 -50.66
N THR A 865 -0.63 -24.38 -50.72
CA THR A 865 -0.98 -23.56 -49.55
C THR A 865 -1.75 -24.34 -48.49
N LEU A 866 -2.64 -25.27 -48.87
CA LEU A 866 -3.35 -26.14 -47.93
C LEU A 866 -2.42 -27.12 -47.20
N ILE A 867 -1.47 -27.75 -47.91
CA ILE A 867 -0.51 -28.68 -47.32
C ILE A 867 0.42 -27.97 -46.35
N ASP A 868 0.85 -26.75 -46.67
CA ASP A 868 1.64 -25.91 -45.76
C ASP A 868 0.81 -25.47 -44.53
N LEU A 869 -0.43 -25.02 -44.75
CA LEU A 869 -1.33 -24.64 -43.65
C LEU A 869 -1.59 -25.80 -42.67
N VAL A 870 -1.84 -27.01 -43.18
CA VAL A 870 -2.03 -28.23 -42.38
C VAL A 870 -0.77 -28.60 -41.57
N ARG A 871 0.44 -28.27 -42.06
CA ARG A 871 1.69 -28.43 -41.30
C ARG A 871 1.85 -27.39 -40.20
N ARG A 872 1.48 -26.12 -40.47
CA ARG A 872 1.64 -24.99 -39.53
C ARG A 872 0.58 -24.99 -38.42
N GLN A 873 -0.70 -25.13 -38.78
CA GLN A 873 -1.85 -25.05 -37.86
C GLN A 873 -2.92 -26.10 -38.23
N PRO A 874 -2.70 -27.39 -37.90
CA PRO A 874 -3.70 -28.43 -38.15
C PRO A 874 -4.98 -28.24 -37.32
N SER A 875 -6.12 -28.22 -38.02
CA SER A 875 -7.48 -28.19 -37.46
C SER A 875 -8.43 -29.02 -38.32
N ALA A 876 -9.62 -29.34 -37.80
CA ALA A 876 -10.64 -30.05 -38.58
C ALA A 876 -11.00 -29.32 -39.88
N TYR A 877 -11.13 -27.99 -39.84
CA TYR A 877 -11.41 -27.14 -41.00
C TYR A 877 -10.30 -27.22 -42.08
N THR A 878 -9.02 -27.19 -41.69
CA THR A 878 -7.90 -27.30 -42.65
C THR A 878 -7.82 -28.68 -43.29
N TRP A 879 -8.11 -29.74 -42.54
CA TRP A 879 -8.15 -31.10 -43.06
C TRP A 879 -9.36 -31.34 -43.99
N MET A 880 -10.51 -30.71 -43.69
CA MET A 880 -11.69 -30.76 -44.55
C MET A 880 -11.48 -30.00 -45.87
N ALA A 881 -10.95 -28.77 -45.81
CA ALA A 881 -10.64 -28.00 -47.02
C ALA A 881 -9.64 -28.73 -47.95
N LEU A 882 -8.70 -29.49 -47.38
CA LEU A 882 -7.81 -30.37 -48.14
C LEU A 882 -8.56 -31.60 -48.72
N ALA A 883 -9.50 -32.18 -47.99
CA ALA A 883 -10.34 -33.28 -48.50
C ALA A 883 -11.24 -32.84 -49.67
N ASP A 884 -11.80 -31.64 -49.59
CA ASP A 884 -12.64 -31.06 -50.65
C ASP A 884 -11.83 -30.75 -51.92
N ASP A 885 -10.59 -30.26 -51.81
CA ASP A 885 -9.68 -30.12 -52.96
C ASP A 885 -9.31 -31.47 -53.61
N TRP A 886 -9.23 -32.55 -52.83
CA TRP A 886 -9.04 -33.90 -53.38
C TRP A 886 -10.28 -34.40 -54.14
N ILE A 887 -11.48 -34.16 -53.61
CA ILE A 887 -12.74 -34.59 -54.23
C ILE A 887 -13.07 -33.78 -55.48
N THR A 888 -12.97 -32.46 -55.42
CA THR A 888 -13.28 -31.57 -56.56
C THR A 888 -12.45 -31.91 -57.79
N ARG A 889 -11.17 -32.25 -57.63
CA ARG A 889 -10.33 -32.69 -58.75
C ARG A 889 -10.63 -34.12 -59.21
N ALA A 890 -10.93 -35.03 -58.30
CA ALA A 890 -11.38 -36.37 -58.68
C ALA A 890 -12.70 -36.32 -59.50
N ALA A 891 -13.55 -35.30 -59.29
CA ALA A 891 -14.77 -35.08 -60.05
C ALA A 891 -14.56 -34.43 -61.43
N VAL A 892 -13.40 -33.81 -61.70
CA VAL A 892 -13.09 -33.10 -62.96
C VAL A 892 -12.40 -34.00 -64.01
N GLY A 893 -11.99 -35.21 -63.64
CA GLY A 893 -11.47 -36.19 -64.61
C GLY A 893 -12.55 -36.68 -65.58
N GLU A 894 -12.31 -36.56 -66.89
CA GLU A 894 -13.22 -36.96 -67.97
C GLU A 894 -13.59 -38.45 -67.88
N GLY A 895 -14.76 -38.75 -67.30
CA GLY A 895 -15.28 -40.10 -67.12
C GLY A 895 -16.42 -40.43 -68.08
N GLY A 896 -16.09 -40.75 -69.35
CA GLY A 896 -17.02 -41.40 -70.27
C GLY A 896 -16.86 -42.92 -70.24
N ASP A 897 -17.83 -43.64 -69.68
CA ASP A 897 -18.07 -45.11 -69.65
C ASP A 897 -16.91 -46.10 -69.36
N GLY A 898 -15.67 -45.64 -69.24
CA GLY A 898 -14.55 -46.40 -68.69
C GLY A 898 -14.56 -46.42 -67.16
N GLY A 899 -14.06 -47.50 -66.55
CA GLY A 899 -13.97 -47.64 -65.10
C GLY A 899 -13.14 -46.54 -64.42
N GLN A 900 -13.35 -46.35 -63.11
CA GLN A 900 -12.73 -45.28 -62.31
C GLN A 900 -11.23 -45.17 -62.56
N THR A 901 -10.76 -43.96 -62.91
CA THR A 901 -9.34 -43.75 -63.21
C THR A 901 -8.48 -43.87 -61.95
N GLN A 902 -7.21 -44.21 -62.10
CA GLN A 902 -6.29 -44.34 -60.96
C GLN A 902 -6.17 -43.04 -60.15
N GLU A 903 -6.36 -41.88 -60.79
CA GLU A 903 -6.39 -40.56 -60.16
C GLU A 903 -7.67 -40.34 -59.32
N GLN A 904 -8.81 -40.87 -59.76
CA GLN A 904 -10.06 -40.85 -58.98
C GLN A 904 -9.97 -41.73 -57.75
N ILE A 905 -9.38 -42.92 -57.89
CA ILE A 905 -9.18 -43.88 -56.78
C ILE A 905 -8.20 -43.29 -55.75
N THR A 906 -7.06 -42.77 -56.19
CA THR A 906 -6.06 -42.17 -55.29
C THR A 906 -6.56 -40.87 -54.65
N GLY A 907 -7.30 -40.04 -55.39
CA GLY A 907 -7.95 -38.83 -54.85
C GLY A 907 -8.98 -39.16 -53.75
N ARG A 908 -9.84 -40.16 -53.96
CA ARG A 908 -10.80 -40.62 -52.93
C ARG A 908 -10.12 -41.20 -51.69
N ALA A 909 -9.03 -41.96 -51.86
CA ALA A 909 -8.25 -42.47 -50.74
C ALA A 909 -7.60 -41.34 -49.92
N CYS A 910 -7.02 -40.33 -50.59
CA CYS A 910 -6.43 -39.16 -49.94
C CYS A 910 -7.48 -38.30 -49.21
N ALA A 911 -8.64 -38.08 -49.83
CA ALA A 911 -9.76 -37.40 -49.18
C ALA A 911 -10.22 -38.16 -47.92
N THR A 912 -10.39 -39.48 -48.01
CA THR A 912 -10.76 -40.33 -46.85
C THR A 912 -9.75 -40.21 -45.71
N ALA A 913 -8.45 -40.22 -46.01
CA ALA A 913 -7.40 -40.06 -45.01
C ALA A 913 -7.42 -38.66 -44.34
N CYS A 914 -7.67 -37.59 -45.11
CA CYS A 914 -7.81 -36.24 -44.59
C CYS A 914 -9.03 -36.11 -43.66
N VAL A 915 -10.16 -36.71 -44.02
CA VAL A 915 -11.40 -36.72 -43.22
C VAL A 915 -11.23 -37.49 -41.92
N VAL A 916 -10.56 -38.65 -41.96
CA VAL A 916 -10.21 -39.42 -40.76
C VAL A 916 -9.28 -38.62 -39.85
N GLN A 917 -8.41 -37.76 -40.39
CA GLN A 917 -7.68 -36.79 -39.56
C GLN A 917 -8.60 -35.69 -39.01
N ALA A 918 -9.46 -35.06 -39.82
CA ALA A 918 -10.40 -34.04 -39.34
C ALA A 918 -11.20 -34.54 -38.12
N LEU A 919 -11.69 -35.79 -38.17
CA LEU A 919 -12.43 -36.45 -37.08
C LEU A 919 -11.60 -36.80 -35.83
N LYS A 920 -10.26 -36.86 -35.93
CA LYS A 920 -9.36 -36.95 -34.77
C LYS A 920 -9.15 -35.59 -34.08
N TRP A 921 -9.24 -34.50 -34.85
CA TRP A 921 -9.16 -33.14 -34.31
C TRP A 921 -10.49 -32.71 -33.70
N ASP A 922 -11.60 -32.98 -34.37
CA ASP A 922 -12.96 -32.75 -33.89
C ASP A 922 -13.91 -33.91 -34.27
N ARG A 923 -14.40 -34.64 -33.27
CA ARG A 923 -15.33 -35.77 -33.47
C ARG A 923 -16.75 -35.34 -33.84
N ARG A 924 -17.12 -34.07 -33.68
CA ARG A 924 -18.46 -33.54 -33.97
C ARG A 924 -18.55 -32.76 -35.28
N ALA A 925 -17.48 -32.71 -36.07
CA ALA A 925 -17.49 -32.12 -37.41
C ALA A 925 -18.49 -32.85 -38.33
N GLY A 926 -19.74 -32.37 -38.36
CA GLY A 926 -20.84 -33.03 -39.09
C GLY A 926 -20.59 -33.11 -40.59
N HIS A 927 -19.91 -32.11 -41.17
CA HIS A 927 -19.49 -32.13 -42.57
C HIS A 927 -18.47 -33.25 -42.84
N ALA A 928 -17.52 -33.49 -41.92
CA ALA A 928 -16.55 -34.57 -42.03
C ALA A 928 -17.23 -35.95 -41.98
N TRP A 929 -18.20 -36.16 -41.07
CA TRP A 929 -19.00 -37.39 -41.05
C TRP A 929 -19.83 -37.60 -42.31
N ALA A 930 -20.51 -36.55 -42.80
CA ALA A 930 -21.32 -36.62 -44.01
C ALA A 930 -20.47 -36.94 -45.26
N LEU A 931 -19.24 -36.42 -45.31
CA LEU A 931 -18.31 -36.65 -46.41
C LEU A 931 -17.63 -38.03 -46.29
N LEU A 932 -17.30 -38.49 -45.08
CA LEU A 932 -16.87 -39.88 -44.84
C LEU A 932 -17.94 -40.88 -45.29
N ALA A 933 -19.22 -40.63 -44.98
CA ALA A 933 -20.35 -41.45 -45.38
C ALA A 933 -20.59 -41.48 -46.92
N LYS A 934 -20.04 -40.51 -47.67
CA LYS A 934 -20.03 -40.53 -49.14
C LYS A 934 -18.84 -41.28 -49.73
N LEU A 935 -17.73 -41.40 -49.00
CA LEU A 935 -16.48 -42.02 -49.47
C LEU A 935 -16.33 -43.51 -49.08
N VAL A 936 -16.91 -43.93 -47.95
CA VAL A 936 -16.76 -45.29 -47.42
C VAL A 936 -17.73 -46.28 -48.09
N GLU A 937 -17.28 -47.49 -48.39
CA GLU A 937 -18.11 -48.54 -49.00
C GLU A 937 -19.36 -48.93 -48.17
N SER A 938 -20.47 -49.20 -48.84
CA SER A 938 -21.75 -49.54 -48.19
C SER A 938 -21.68 -50.80 -47.31
N LYS A 939 -20.75 -51.72 -47.58
CA LYS A 939 -20.52 -52.93 -46.78
C LYS A 939 -19.90 -52.62 -45.42
N THR A 940 -18.89 -51.75 -45.37
CA THR A 940 -18.25 -51.33 -44.11
C THR A 940 -19.15 -50.40 -43.30
N GLN A 941 -19.96 -49.57 -43.96
CA GLN A 941 -21.03 -48.80 -43.28
C GLN A 941 -22.01 -49.72 -42.55
N ARG A 942 -22.57 -50.73 -43.21
CA ARG A 942 -23.49 -51.70 -42.59
C ARG A 942 -22.85 -52.43 -41.41
N GLN A 943 -21.58 -52.85 -41.52
CA GLN A 943 -20.87 -53.48 -40.39
C GLN A 943 -20.67 -52.54 -39.20
N HIS A 944 -20.40 -51.25 -39.44
CA HIS A 944 -20.29 -50.26 -38.38
C HIS A 944 -21.65 -49.96 -37.73
N CYS A 945 -22.71 -49.79 -38.52
CA CYS A 945 -24.07 -49.60 -38.02
C CYS A 945 -24.56 -50.80 -37.18
N ASN A 946 -24.27 -52.03 -37.60
CA ASN A 946 -24.61 -53.23 -36.82
C ASN A 946 -23.87 -53.25 -35.47
N ARG A 947 -22.56 -52.97 -35.44
CA ARG A 947 -21.79 -52.86 -34.19
C ARG A 947 -22.26 -51.72 -33.28
N MET A 948 -22.71 -50.61 -33.86
CA MET A 948 -23.32 -49.52 -33.09
C MET A 948 -24.67 -49.95 -32.51
N ALA A 949 -25.50 -50.65 -33.26
CA ALA A 949 -26.77 -51.20 -32.76
C ALA A 949 -26.54 -52.18 -31.60
N GLU A 950 -25.53 -53.05 -31.69
CA GLU A 950 -25.10 -53.98 -30.63
C GLU A 950 -24.58 -53.29 -29.34
N ILE A 951 -24.22 -52.00 -29.41
CA ILE A 951 -23.77 -51.21 -28.24
C ILE A 951 -24.93 -50.46 -27.56
N PHE A 952 -26.05 -50.26 -28.27
CA PHE A 952 -27.25 -49.56 -27.78
C PHE A 952 -28.47 -50.49 -27.57
N SER A 953 -28.30 -51.80 -27.79
CA SER A 953 -29.22 -52.88 -27.41
C SER A 953 -28.85 -53.51 -26.08
#